data_AF-A0A9X3PJJ9-F1
#
_entry.id   AF-A0A9X3PJJ9-F1
#
_cell.length_a   1.000
_cell.length_b   1.000
_cell.length_c   1.000
_cell.angle_alpha   90.00
_cell.angle_beta   90.00
_cell.angle_gamma   90.00
#
_symmetry.space_group_name_H-M   'P 1'
#
loop_
_entity.id
_entity.type
_entity.pdbx_description
1 polymer ?
#
loop_
_entity_poly.entity_id
_entity_poly.type
_entity_poly.pdbx_seq_one_letter_code
_entity_poly.pdbx_strand_id
1 'polypeptide(L)'
;MRRRTFAATAGAAVVGAGALSVPLLAGAEERNRQGGDAYTWKNAAINGGGFVPGIVFNETEANLIYARTDIGGCYRWQEDSRTWKPLLDWVGRDKWGYSGVVSMATDPVETNRVYAAVGTYTTDWDTNNGAILYSDDKGDTWGVAELPFKQGGNMPGRGMGERLVVNPADNAELYLGTPSGNGLWRSKDYGRTWAKVEEFPNPGNFVIDPANPYNADNQGVIWIDFDQIGGKIYVGVADPADPLYVSEDGGATWQAVPGAAAALGSVDGNRTIPKQSAVDNTNGFLYVITGYDPGPYNGAPASGNGGKIQRLSTQTGEWTDVTPTYNPRGVIPGFGGITIDLQNPGTLMASTCNNWYPDEILYRSTDSGATWSLSWDYAEGQDRHDRFVMDSSGSPWLSWNGEDQGPAYAVKHGWMIEAFAIDPHNSDRLMWGTGATIWGTEELTQWDAQGELIGEDGNGGRVALPIEQFTVGVRAEGVEECAVLDLAAIGGTLVSAVGDVGGFVHTDLGRAEPMIDTDWSTGTSVDFAQSKPDVVVGTGNVHGNEKGHVGVSTDRGKTWKNAAPVEGVPGDGHGGTVAVTADGSKIVWSPSDTEVTPVYSTDLGETWNPVEGLPAGAKVRSDRGKASVLYAFSGGVFYRSTDGGKTFADTGATGLPTGAVENFRAVPGHKNHVWLAGRGDEKEGIGGGMWRSKDGGTTWKKITVFETAESVGFGKAAKRSGYPAIFTSAVKDGKAAIYRSTDGGNRWSRINDDDHQWAWSGSSITGDPQIYGRVYLTTNGRGIIYGDIAA
;
A
#
# COMPACT_ATOMS: atom_id res chain seq x y z
N MET A 1 -36.68 58.63 5.46
CA MET A 1 -37.45 58.92 6.69
C MET A 1 -38.78 58.18 6.61
N ARG A 2 -39.12 57.42 7.67
CA ARG A 2 -40.34 56.61 7.93
C ARG A 2 -40.49 55.24 7.23
N ARG A 3 -40.06 54.22 8.01
CA ARG A 3 -40.53 52.82 8.02
C ARG A 3 -42.02 52.74 8.40
N ARG A 4 -42.74 51.72 7.89
CA ARG A 4 -43.43 50.67 8.69
C ARG A 4 -44.13 49.63 7.76
N THR A 5 -43.55 48.43 7.74
CA THR A 5 -44.12 47.06 7.93
C THR A 5 -45.66 46.91 8.07
N PHE A 6 -46.36 45.81 7.70
CA PHE A 6 -46.05 44.36 7.61
C PHE A 6 -47.15 43.58 6.80
N ALA A 7 -46.74 42.43 6.20
CA ALA A 7 -47.43 41.14 5.94
C ALA A 7 -48.85 41.07 5.29
N ALA A 8 -49.00 40.47 4.10
CA ALA A 8 -49.24 39.03 3.75
C ALA A 8 -50.75 38.73 3.61
N THR A 9 -51.30 37.95 2.66
CA THR A 9 -50.81 36.73 2.00
C THR A 9 -51.60 36.44 0.69
N ALA A 10 -50.88 35.85 -0.28
CA ALA A 10 -51.22 34.83 -1.29
C ALA A 10 -52.58 34.76 -2.03
N GLY A 11 -52.48 34.65 -3.37
CA GLY A 11 -53.50 34.08 -4.26
C GLY A 11 -53.03 34.11 -5.73
N ALA A 12 -52.89 32.92 -6.34
CA ALA A 12 -52.17 32.60 -7.57
C ALA A 12 -52.72 33.18 -8.90
N ALA A 13 -51.86 33.26 -9.93
CA ALA A 13 -52.28 33.30 -11.33
C ALA A 13 -51.23 32.68 -12.28
N VAL A 14 -51.74 31.84 -13.17
CA VAL A 14 -51.10 31.20 -14.33
C VAL A 14 -50.83 32.24 -15.43
N VAL A 15 -49.69 32.16 -16.13
CA VAL A 15 -49.55 32.77 -17.47
C VAL A 15 -48.75 31.85 -18.41
N GLY A 16 -49.32 31.68 -19.61
CA GLY A 16 -48.85 30.83 -20.68
C GLY A 16 -47.70 31.37 -21.52
N ALA A 17 -47.28 30.49 -22.43
CA ALA A 17 -46.05 30.48 -23.21
C ALA A 17 -46.03 31.44 -24.41
N GLY A 18 -44.81 31.88 -24.75
CA GLY A 18 -44.40 32.40 -26.06
C GLY A 18 -42.93 32.02 -26.31
N ALA A 19 -42.68 31.27 -27.39
CA ALA A 19 -41.42 30.62 -27.70
C ALA A 19 -40.43 31.53 -28.46
N LEU A 20 -39.13 31.37 -28.17
CA LEU A 20 -38.02 31.66 -29.10
C LEU A 20 -36.96 30.55 -28.98
N SER A 21 -36.54 30.08 -30.14
CA SER A 21 -35.76 28.88 -30.43
C SER A 21 -34.24 29.07 -30.28
N VAL A 22 -33.57 28.08 -29.68
CA VAL A 22 -32.11 27.87 -29.70
C VAL A 22 -31.87 26.44 -30.20
N PRO A 23 -30.86 26.16 -31.05
CA PRO A 23 -30.70 24.85 -31.67
C PRO A 23 -30.19 23.83 -30.65
N LEU A 24 -30.95 22.76 -30.44
CA LEU A 24 -30.46 21.54 -29.80
C LEU A 24 -29.47 20.85 -30.75
N LEU A 25 -28.17 20.94 -30.44
CA LEU A 25 -27.23 19.90 -30.83
C LEU A 25 -27.56 18.66 -30.01
N ALA A 26 -28.45 17.84 -30.56
CA ALA A 26 -28.65 16.47 -30.10
C ALA A 26 -27.43 15.64 -30.49
N GLY A 27 -26.35 15.74 -29.71
CA GLY A 27 -25.41 14.65 -29.55
C GLY A 27 -26.09 13.60 -28.69
N ALA A 28 -26.86 12.71 -29.32
CA ALA A 28 -27.37 11.53 -28.63
C ALA A 28 -26.18 10.72 -28.15
N GLU A 29 -25.95 10.70 -26.83
CA GLU A 29 -25.23 9.61 -26.19
C GLU A 29 -25.85 8.31 -26.69
N GLU A 30 -25.11 7.54 -27.48
CA GLU A 30 -25.30 6.10 -27.52
C GLU A 30 -24.95 5.58 -26.12
N ARG A 31 -25.91 5.71 -25.18
CA ARG A 31 -25.95 4.86 -24.00
C ARG A 31 -26.06 3.44 -24.51
N ASN A 32 -24.92 2.75 -24.52
CA ASN A 32 -24.79 1.36 -24.87
C ASN A 32 -25.74 0.57 -23.97
N ARG A 33 -26.93 0.24 -24.48
CA ARG A 33 -27.90 -0.65 -23.83
C ARG A 33 -27.36 -2.07 -23.90
N GLN A 34 -26.35 -2.39 -23.08
CA GLN A 34 -26.12 -3.74 -22.62
C GLN A 34 -26.67 -3.84 -21.20
N GLY A 35 -27.85 -4.47 -21.06
CA GLY A 35 -28.53 -4.63 -19.77
C GLY A 35 -27.78 -5.55 -18.82
N GLY A 36 -26.77 -5.02 -18.14
CA GLY A 36 -26.12 -5.62 -16.96
C GLY A 36 -26.69 -5.03 -15.66
N ASP A 37 -26.54 -5.76 -14.56
CA ASP A 37 -26.86 -5.26 -13.23
C ASP A 37 -25.81 -4.20 -12.84
N ALA A 38 -26.24 -3.07 -12.26
CA ALA A 38 -25.32 -2.13 -11.62
C ALA A 38 -24.74 -2.75 -10.34
N TYR A 39 -23.54 -2.31 -9.93
CA TYR A 39 -22.85 -2.81 -8.74
C TYR A 39 -22.45 -1.69 -7.79
N THR A 40 -22.41 -2.00 -6.49
CA THR A 40 -21.77 -1.18 -5.46
C THR A 40 -20.49 -1.88 -5.01
N TRP A 41 -19.38 -1.14 -4.99
CA TRP A 41 -18.06 -1.64 -4.62
C TRP A 41 -17.60 -1.07 -3.28
N LYS A 42 -16.95 -1.91 -2.47
CA LYS A 42 -16.41 -1.57 -1.14
C LYS A 42 -15.16 -2.40 -0.84
N ASN A 43 -14.36 -1.95 0.11
CA ASN A 43 -13.34 -2.78 0.72
C ASN A 43 -13.93 -3.66 1.83
N ALA A 44 -13.43 -4.89 1.98
CA ALA A 44 -13.50 -5.61 3.24
C ALA A 44 -12.44 -5.02 4.18
N ALA A 45 -12.86 -4.56 5.36
CA ALA A 45 -12.02 -3.71 6.20
C ALA A 45 -10.84 -4.47 6.82
N ILE A 46 -9.64 -3.95 6.61
CA ILE A 46 -8.39 -4.28 7.31
C ILE A 46 -7.85 -3.03 8.01
N ASN A 47 -8.08 -1.83 7.46
CA ASN A 47 -7.58 -0.53 7.94
C ASN A 47 -6.04 -0.47 8.01
N GLY A 48 -5.40 -0.14 6.89
CA GLY A 48 -3.95 -0.06 6.70
C GLY A 48 -3.39 -1.26 5.94
N GLY A 49 -2.35 -1.88 6.51
CA GLY A 49 -1.69 -3.08 6.01
C GLY A 49 -0.60 -2.85 4.97
N GLY A 50 -0.18 -1.60 4.75
CA GLY A 50 0.89 -1.23 3.83
C GLY A 50 1.63 0.02 4.27
N PHE A 51 2.60 0.45 3.46
CA PHE A 51 3.50 1.55 3.80
C PHE A 51 2.94 2.89 3.32
N VAL A 52 2.76 3.83 4.26
CA VAL A 52 2.38 5.21 3.97
C VAL A 52 3.63 6.12 4.03
N PRO A 53 4.33 6.35 2.91
CA PRO A 53 5.56 7.14 2.86
C PRO A 53 5.37 8.66 2.91
N GLY A 54 4.15 9.19 2.74
CA GLY A 54 3.90 10.63 2.83
C GLY A 54 2.49 11.00 3.29
N ILE A 55 2.40 12.02 4.15
CA ILE A 55 1.17 12.66 4.60
C ILE A 55 1.33 14.16 4.36
N VAL A 56 0.40 14.77 3.64
CA VAL A 56 0.49 16.17 3.18
C VAL A 56 -0.76 16.92 3.63
N PHE A 57 -0.57 17.83 4.59
CA PHE A 57 -1.59 18.79 4.99
C PHE A 57 -1.59 19.99 4.05
N ASN A 58 -2.76 20.53 3.72
CA ASN A 58 -2.82 21.83 3.07
C ASN A 58 -2.52 22.95 4.07
N GLU A 59 -1.58 23.83 3.73
CA GLU A 59 -1.13 24.90 4.63
C GLU A 59 -2.17 26.01 4.88
N THR A 60 -3.23 26.11 4.07
CA THR A 60 -4.19 27.22 4.13
C THR A 60 -5.66 26.80 4.29
N GLU A 61 -5.99 25.52 4.09
CA GLU A 61 -7.31 24.94 4.39
C GLU A 61 -7.22 23.87 5.48
N ALA A 62 -7.76 24.19 6.66
CA ALA A 62 -7.84 23.25 7.78
C ALA A 62 -8.60 21.96 7.39
N ASN A 63 -8.12 20.83 7.91
CA ASN A 63 -8.67 19.48 7.69
C ASN A 63 -8.57 18.96 6.24
N LEU A 64 -7.91 19.67 5.33
CA LEU A 64 -7.59 19.14 4.00
C LEU A 64 -6.24 18.40 4.06
N ILE A 65 -6.31 17.07 4.11
CA ILE A 65 -5.15 16.19 4.30
C ILE A 65 -5.16 15.13 3.21
N TYR A 66 -3.97 14.83 2.67
CA TYR A 66 -3.74 13.75 1.73
C TYR A 66 -2.70 12.76 2.26
N ALA A 67 -2.81 11.51 1.83
CA ALA A 67 -1.81 10.48 2.08
C ALA A 67 -1.46 9.78 0.77
N ARG A 68 -0.17 9.54 0.53
CA ARG A 68 0.34 8.77 -0.62
C ARG A 68 0.85 7.42 -0.18
N THR A 69 0.70 6.43 -1.04
CA THR A 69 1.15 5.06 -0.80
C THR A 69 2.06 4.54 -1.91
N ASP A 70 2.85 3.52 -1.61
CA ASP A 70 3.88 3.04 -2.54
C ASP A 70 3.32 2.14 -3.66
N ILE A 71 2.21 1.43 -3.40
CA ILE A 71 1.52 0.57 -4.38
C ILE A 71 0.01 0.81 -4.50
N GLY A 72 -0.59 1.58 -3.59
CA GLY A 72 -2.04 1.63 -3.36
C GLY A 72 -2.76 2.93 -3.73
N GLY A 73 -2.10 3.81 -4.48
CA GLY A 73 -2.62 5.11 -4.89
C GLY A 73 -2.47 6.19 -3.83
N CYS A 74 -3.45 7.08 -3.75
CA CYS A 74 -3.49 8.13 -2.75
C CYS A 74 -4.91 8.37 -2.24
N TYR A 75 -4.98 9.04 -1.09
CA TYR A 75 -6.20 9.22 -0.32
C TYR A 75 -6.38 10.67 0.10
N ARG A 76 -7.65 11.09 0.27
CA ARG A 76 -8.04 12.35 0.92
C ARG A 76 -8.76 12.07 2.23
N TRP A 77 -8.39 12.77 3.29
CA TRP A 77 -9.06 12.70 4.58
C TRP A 77 -10.47 13.27 4.52
N GLN A 78 -11.39 12.64 5.25
CA GLN A 78 -12.79 13.04 5.40
C GLN A 78 -13.09 13.32 6.88
N GLU A 79 -12.91 14.57 7.29
CA GLU A 79 -13.02 15.03 8.68
C GLU A 79 -14.29 14.54 9.40
N ASP A 80 -15.47 14.70 8.78
CA ASP A 80 -16.76 14.35 9.38
C ASP A 80 -16.85 12.87 9.79
N SER A 81 -16.21 11.99 9.03
CA SER A 81 -16.24 10.54 9.24
C SER A 81 -14.98 10.00 9.91
N ARG A 82 -13.91 10.81 9.95
CA ARG A 82 -12.55 10.41 10.33
C ARG A 82 -12.05 9.21 9.53
N THR A 83 -12.27 9.22 8.22
CA THR A 83 -11.83 8.17 7.29
C THR A 83 -11.12 8.73 6.06
N TRP A 84 -10.44 7.87 5.32
CA TRP A 84 -9.77 8.20 4.06
C TRP A 84 -10.59 7.77 2.85
N LYS A 85 -10.68 8.66 1.84
CA LYS A 85 -11.27 8.38 0.53
C LYS A 85 -10.18 8.06 -0.48
N PRO A 86 -10.17 6.88 -1.14
CA PRO A 86 -9.24 6.60 -2.23
C PRO A 86 -9.54 7.48 -3.45
N LEU A 87 -8.49 7.95 -4.14
CA LEU A 87 -8.62 8.90 -5.25
C LEU A 87 -8.24 8.31 -6.62
N LEU A 88 -7.59 7.14 -6.65
CA LEU A 88 -7.00 6.54 -7.85
C LEU A 88 -7.59 5.16 -8.20
N ASP A 89 -8.77 4.82 -7.68
CA ASP A 89 -9.42 3.52 -7.99
C ASP A 89 -9.77 3.36 -9.48
N TRP A 90 -9.82 4.46 -10.24
CA TRP A 90 -10.00 4.49 -11.70
C TRP A 90 -8.79 3.96 -12.48
N VAL A 91 -7.59 3.91 -11.87
CA VAL A 91 -6.37 3.42 -12.52
C VAL A 91 -6.57 1.97 -12.94
N GLY A 92 -6.43 1.71 -14.24
CA GLY A 92 -6.61 0.40 -14.84
C GLY A 92 -5.35 -0.44 -14.92
N ARG A 93 -5.51 -1.68 -15.39
CA ARG A 93 -4.42 -2.66 -15.57
C ARG A 93 -3.35 -2.20 -16.56
N ASP A 94 -3.71 -1.45 -17.59
CA ASP A 94 -2.79 -0.92 -18.60
C ASP A 94 -1.89 0.18 -18.02
N LYS A 95 -2.41 0.97 -17.09
CA LYS A 95 -1.69 2.05 -16.38
C LYS A 95 -1.46 1.72 -14.91
N TRP A 96 -1.34 0.44 -14.57
CA TRP A 96 -1.27 -0.03 -13.18
C TRP A 96 -0.16 0.65 -12.37
N GLY A 97 0.96 1.02 -13.01
CA GLY A 97 2.06 1.74 -12.40
C GLY A 97 1.66 3.10 -11.78
N TYR A 98 0.53 3.68 -12.18
CA TYR A 98 0.03 4.93 -11.59
C TYR A 98 -0.52 4.73 -10.16
N SER A 99 -0.64 3.50 -9.67
CA SER A 99 -0.94 3.25 -8.27
C SER A 99 0.26 3.48 -7.34
N GLY A 100 1.50 3.52 -7.85
CA GLY A 100 2.64 3.97 -7.07
C GLY A 100 2.73 5.48 -7.07
N VAL A 101 2.57 6.12 -5.90
CA VAL A 101 2.55 7.58 -5.77
C VAL A 101 3.85 8.05 -5.12
N VAL A 102 4.76 8.58 -5.94
CA VAL A 102 6.08 9.04 -5.51
C VAL A 102 5.99 10.28 -4.63
N SER A 103 5.06 11.19 -4.94
CA SER A 103 4.94 12.47 -4.26
C SER A 103 3.56 13.10 -4.49
N MET A 104 3.12 13.91 -3.53
CA MET A 104 1.89 14.70 -3.63
C MET A 104 2.13 16.16 -3.27
N ALA A 105 1.42 17.06 -3.97
CA ALA A 105 1.39 18.47 -3.65
C ALA A 105 -0.06 18.97 -3.60
N THR A 106 -0.40 19.71 -2.56
CA THR A 106 -1.68 20.40 -2.40
C THR A 106 -1.43 21.90 -2.55
N ASP A 107 -2.28 22.59 -3.32
CA ASP A 107 -2.07 24.00 -3.63
C ASP A 107 -2.47 24.89 -2.45
N PRO A 108 -1.54 25.69 -1.87
CA PRO A 108 -1.86 26.56 -0.73
C PRO A 108 -2.60 27.85 -1.15
N VAL A 109 -2.69 28.17 -2.43
CA VAL A 109 -3.36 29.37 -2.96
C VAL A 109 -4.78 29.04 -3.45
N GLU A 110 -4.91 28.00 -4.25
CA GLU A 110 -6.20 27.48 -4.76
C GLU A 110 -6.43 26.05 -4.27
N THR A 111 -6.92 25.91 -3.03
CA THR A 111 -6.97 24.65 -2.26
C THR A 111 -7.86 23.54 -2.83
N ASN A 112 -8.58 23.80 -3.94
CA ASN A 112 -9.21 22.74 -4.72
C ASN A 112 -8.20 21.96 -5.58
N ARG A 113 -7.01 22.50 -5.82
CA ARG A 113 -6.00 21.86 -6.66
C ARG A 113 -5.13 20.91 -5.86
N VAL A 114 -4.89 19.74 -6.44
CA VAL A 114 -3.98 18.73 -5.92
C VAL A 114 -3.30 18.00 -7.06
N TYR A 115 -2.06 17.60 -6.84
CA TYR A 115 -1.20 16.98 -7.83
C TYR A 115 -0.54 15.73 -7.25
N ALA A 116 -0.35 14.71 -8.09
CA ALA A 116 0.34 13.48 -7.71
C ALA A 116 1.35 13.08 -8.80
N ALA A 117 2.60 12.83 -8.40
CA ALA A 117 3.61 12.24 -9.26
C ALA A 117 3.56 10.72 -9.12
N VAL A 118 3.28 10.03 -10.22
CA VAL A 118 2.92 8.61 -10.22
C VAL A 118 3.78 7.76 -11.16
N GLY A 119 3.91 6.48 -10.84
CA GLY A 119 4.72 5.45 -11.51
C GLY A 119 5.41 4.58 -10.46
N THR A 120 5.35 3.26 -10.57
CA THR A 120 5.71 2.37 -9.45
C THR A 120 7.20 1.97 -9.46
N TYR A 121 7.76 1.61 -10.60
CA TYR A 121 9.14 1.14 -10.71
C TYR A 121 9.89 1.83 -11.84
N THR A 122 11.19 2.05 -11.65
CA THR A 122 12.08 2.52 -12.72
C THR A 122 12.77 1.37 -13.48
N THR A 123 12.63 0.15 -12.97
CA THR A 123 13.05 -1.08 -13.67
C THR A 123 12.04 -1.48 -14.75
N ASP A 124 12.34 -2.54 -15.50
CA ASP A 124 11.42 -3.11 -16.52
C ASP A 124 10.19 -3.84 -15.93
N TRP A 125 10.03 -3.85 -14.59
CA TRP A 125 8.81 -4.35 -13.96
C TRP A 125 7.60 -3.48 -14.29
N ASP A 126 7.75 -2.16 -14.25
CA ASP A 126 6.76 -1.24 -14.79
C ASP A 126 7.09 -0.95 -16.26
N THR A 127 6.13 -1.19 -17.13
CA THR A 127 6.28 -0.97 -18.57
C THR A 127 5.86 0.45 -18.99
N ASN A 128 5.24 1.20 -18.07
CA ASN A 128 4.82 2.57 -18.29
C ASN A 128 5.89 3.55 -17.85
N ASN A 129 5.94 4.71 -18.52
CA ASN A 129 6.53 5.90 -17.92
C ASN A 129 5.63 6.43 -16.80
N GLY A 130 6.18 7.28 -15.95
CA GLY A 130 5.42 7.98 -14.93
C GLY A 130 4.60 9.14 -15.52
N ALA A 131 3.81 9.78 -14.66
CA ALA A 131 3.01 10.93 -15.02
C ALA A 131 2.86 11.89 -13.83
N ILE A 132 2.44 13.12 -14.14
CA ILE A 132 1.81 14.01 -13.16
C ILE A 132 0.30 13.95 -13.37
N LEU A 133 -0.42 13.55 -12.32
CA LEU A 133 -1.86 13.68 -12.23
C LEU A 133 -2.17 15.05 -11.65
N TYR A 134 -3.08 15.81 -12.27
CA TYR A 134 -3.52 17.10 -11.80
C TYR A 134 -5.04 17.13 -11.65
N SER A 135 -5.52 17.68 -10.55
CA SER A 135 -6.93 17.78 -10.21
C SER A 135 -7.28 19.22 -9.86
N ASP A 136 -8.47 19.67 -10.25
CA ASP A 136 -9.06 20.96 -9.88
C ASP A 136 -10.22 20.82 -8.86
N ASP A 137 -10.47 19.61 -8.33
CA ASP A 137 -11.60 19.27 -7.45
C ASP A 137 -11.23 18.34 -6.28
N LYS A 138 -10.02 18.56 -5.72
CA LYS A 138 -9.47 17.81 -4.57
C LYS A 138 -9.25 16.31 -4.81
N GLY A 139 -9.10 15.92 -6.08
CA GLY A 139 -8.78 14.56 -6.51
C GLY A 139 -10.01 13.71 -6.81
N ASP A 140 -11.18 14.33 -6.99
CA ASP A 140 -12.39 13.62 -7.42
C ASP A 140 -12.31 13.29 -8.92
N THR A 141 -11.68 14.15 -9.72
CA THR A 141 -11.33 13.89 -11.13
C THR A 141 -9.89 14.33 -11.45
N TRP A 142 -9.28 13.66 -12.43
CA TRP A 142 -7.87 13.86 -12.75
C TRP A 142 -7.65 14.07 -14.25
N GLY A 143 -6.80 15.03 -14.58
CA GLY A 143 -6.07 15.06 -15.84
C GLY A 143 -4.71 14.41 -15.70
N VAL A 144 -4.12 14.00 -16.83
CA VAL A 144 -2.83 13.30 -16.89
C VAL A 144 -1.85 14.07 -17.77
N ALA A 145 -0.66 14.35 -17.23
CA ALA A 145 0.49 14.83 -17.96
C ALA A 145 1.58 13.75 -17.94
N GLU A 146 1.66 12.94 -19.00
CA GLU A 146 2.66 11.87 -19.10
C GLU A 146 4.09 12.44 -19.16
N LEU A 147 5.01 11.80 -18.45
CA LEU A 147 6.42 12.16 -18.44
C LEU A 147 7.20 11.27 -19.44
N PRO A 148 8.33 11.77 -19.99
CA PRO A 148 9.16 10.98 -20.89
C PRO A 148 10.06 9.95 -20.18
N PHE A 149 9.84 9.69 -18.88
CA PHE A 149 10.63 8.79 -18.04
C PHE A 149 9.76 8.13 -16.96
N LYS A 150 10.27 7.08 -16.32
CA LYS A 150 9.62 6.35 -15.22
C LYS A 150 9.73 7.09 -13.88
N GLN A 151 8.84 6.74 -12.95
CA GLN A 151 8.89 7.16 -11.54
C GLN A 151 8.99 5.92 -10.64
N GLY A 152 9.38 6.13 -9.37
CA GLY A 152 9.75 5.05 -8.45
C GLY A 152 8.91 4.99 -7.18
N GLY A 153 7.59 4.96 -7.31
CA GLY A 153 6.63 4.93 -6.20
C GLY A 153 6.88 3.80 -5.20
N ASN A 154 7.35 2.64 -5.67
CA ASN A 154 7.77 1.50 -4.86
C ASN A 154 9.26 1.13 -5.09
N MET A 155 10.12 2.13 -5.35
CA MET A 155 11.58 1.95 -5.41
C MET A 155 12.20 2.25 -4.02
N PRO A 156 13.48 1.91 -3.78
CA PRO A 156 14.21 2.43 -2.64
C PRO A 156 14.21 3.97 -2.64
N GLY A 157 14.21 4.59 -1.45
CA GLY A 157 14.21 6.05 -1.30
C GLY A 157 12.85 6.75 -1.43
N ARG A 158 11.77 6.01 -1.60
CA ARG A 158 10.40 6.53 -1.75
C ARG A 158 9.82 7.24 -0.52
N GLY A 159 10.44 7.08 0.65
CA GLY A 159 10.11 7.84 1.87
C GLY A 159 10.65 9.28 1.84
N MET A 160 11.65 9.54 1.01
CA MET A 160 12.24 10.87 0.87
C MET A 160 11.34 11.78 0.01
N GLY A 161 11.17 13.04 0.41
CA GLY A 161 10.25 13.95 -0.27
C GLY A 161 9.85 15.16 0.57
N GLU A 162 8.88 15.95 0.11
CA GLU A 162 8.11 15.77 -1.13
C GLU A 162 8.89 16.21 -2.39
N ARG A 163 8.88 15.38 -3.44
CA ARG A 163 9.55 15.64 -4.73
C ARG A 163 8.78 16.62 -5.61
N LEU A 164 7.46 16.70 -5.45
CA LEU A 164 6.55 17.54 -6.20
C LEU A 164 6.07 18.65 -5.27
N VAL A 165 6.21 19.91 -5.69
CA VAL A 165 5.77 21.07 -4.89
C VAL A 165 5.15 22.16 -5.76
N VAL A 166 4.18 22.87 -5.20
CA VAL A 166 3.58 24.08 -5.78
C VAL A 166 4.37 25.29 -5.28
N ASN A 167 4.71 26.23 -6.16
CA ASN A 167 5.31 27.49 -5.73
C ASN A 167 4.23 28.32 -5.00
N PRO A 168 4.38 28.64 -3.70
CA PRO A 168 3.36 29.35 -2.94
C PRO A 168 3.19 30.82 -3.36
N ALA A 169 4.17 31.41 -4.07
CA ALA A 169 4.11 32.77 -4.58
C ALA A 169 3.49 32.88 -5.99
N ASP A 170 3.49 31.79 -6.76
CA ASP A 170 2.88 31.67 -8.09
C ASP A 170 2.43 30.23 -8.31
N ASN A 171 1.17 29.92 -7.96
CA ASN A 171 0.66 28.55 -7.97
C ASN A 171 0.44 27.96 -9.37
N ALA A 172 0.68 28.74 -10.45
CA ALA A 172 0.82 28.19 -11.79
C ALA A 172 2.15 27.42 -11.98
N GLU A 173 3.16 27.75 -11.18
CA GLU A 173 4.48 27.14 -11.21
C GLU A 173 4.59 25.96 -10.23
N LEU A 174 5.04 24.82 -10.74
CA LEU A 174 5.33 23.64 -9.93
C LEU A 174 6.70 23.09 -10.27
N TYR A 175 7.37 22.49 -9.29
CA TYR A 175 8.64 21.80 -9.47
C TYR A 175 8.50 20.31 -9.16
N LEU A 176 9.28 19.51 -9.88
CA LEU A 176 9.37 18.06 -9.69
C LEU A 176 10.84 17.63 -9.68
N GLY A 177 11.28 17.07 -8.56
CA GLY A 177 12.52 16.30 -8.46
C GLY A 177 12.33 14.90 -9.01
N THR A 178 13.27 14.41 -9.84
CA THR A 178 13.09 13.15 -10.58
C THR A 178 14.24 12.17 -10.35
N PRO A 179 13.96 10.84 -10.41
CA PRO A 179 14.98 9.81 -10.29
C PRO A 179 15.73 9.60 -11.62
N SER A 180 16.63 8.62 -11.63
CA SER A 180 17.28 8.08 -12.83
C SER A 180 18.11 9.10 -13.63
N GLY A 181 18.56 10.18 -12.97
CA GLY A 181 19.34 11.24 -13.61
C GLY A 181 18.53 12.21 -14.47
N ASN A 182 17.19 12.19 -14.38
CA ASN A 182 16.33 13.09 -15.16
C ASN A 182 16.36 14.55 -14.66
N GLY A 183 16.86 14.79 -13.45
CA GLY A 183 17.12 16.12 -12.89
C GLY A 183 15.90 16.82 -12.30
N LEU A 184 15.87 18.15 -12.41
CA LEU A 184 14.77 18.99 -11.95
C LEU A 184 13.84 19.33 -13.13
N TRP A 185 12.53 19.22 -12.92
CA TRP A 185 11.50 19.53 -13.89
C TRP A 185 10.57 20.61 -13.36
N ARG A 186 9.95 21.36 -14.27
CA ARG A 186 9.07 22.48 -13.95
C ARG A 186 7.86 22.53 -14.86
N SER A 187 6.72 22.89 -14.28
CA SER A 187 5.50 23.33 -14.97
C SER A 187 5.27 24.82 -14.70
N LYS A 188 4.58 25.50 -15.63
CA LYS A 188 4.15 26.91 -15.51
C LYS A 188 2.67 27.10 -15.85
N ASP A 189 1.91 26.02 -15.90
CA ASP A 189 0.51 25.98 -16.34
C ASP A 189 -0.34 25.08 -15.44
N TYR A 190 -0.04 25.08 -14.14
CA TYR A 190 -0.69 24.27 -13.11
C TYR A 190 -0.55 22.77 -13.39
N GLY A 191 0.67 22.32 -13.69
CA GLY A 191 1.00 20.90 -13.81
C GLY A 191 0.55 20.24 -15.11
N ARG A 192 0.06 21.00 -16.10
CA ARG A 192 -0.48 20.47 -17.35
C ARG A 192 0.61 20.11 -18.36
N THR A 193 1.68 20.90 -18.41
CA THR A 193 2.88 20.61 -19.21
C THR A 193 4.14 20.75 -18.37
N TRP A 194 5.14 19.94 -18.70
CA TRP A 194 6.38 19.83 -17.93
C TRP A 194 7.59 19.89 -18.85
N ALA A 195 8.61 20.62 -18.40
CA ALA A 195 9.90 20.72 -19.07
C ALA A 195 11.05 20.59 -18.06
N LYS A 196 12.18 20.04 -18.52
CA LYS A 196 13.40 20.00 -17.73
C LYS A 196 13.91 21.41 -17.46
N VAL A 197 14.42 21.65 -16.26
CA VAL A 197 15.16 22.86 -15.90
C VAL A 197 16.61 22.63 -16.28
N GLU A 198 16.99 23.03 -17.50
CA GLU A 198 18.34 22.78 -18.05
C GLU A 198 19.44 23.50 -17.28
N GLU A 199 19.10 24.59 -16.59
CA GLU A 199 20.01 25.35 -15.74
C GLU A 199 20.32 24.65 -14.41
N PHE A 200 19.57 23.61 -14.03
CA PHE A 200 19.82 22.87 -12.79
C PHE A 200 21.03 21.93 -12.97
N PRO A 201 22.12 22.11 -12.21
CA PRO A 201 23.42 21.56 -12.57
C PRO A 201 23.63 20.09 -12.18
N ASN A 202 22.79 19.53 -11.30
CA ASN A 202 23.08 18.26 -10.66
C ASN A 202 21.86 17.34 -10.56
N PRO A 203 21.73 16.31 -11.41
CA PRO A 203 20.60 15.40 -11.37
C PRO A 203 20.72 14.29 -10.31
N GLY A 204 21.68 14.37 -9.39
CA GLY A 204 22.04 13.31 -8.46
C GLY A 204 22.87 12.21 -9.11
N ASN A 205 23.56 11.41 -8.30
CA ASN A 205 24.34 10.26 -8.77
C ASN A 205 24.41 9.09 -7.76
N PHE A 206 23.73 9.20 -6.61
CA PHE A 206 23.76 8.17 -5.59
C PHE A 206 22.97 6.93 -6.02
N VAL A 207 23.62 5.78 -5.89
CA VAL A 207 23.08 4.45 -6.17
C VAL A 207 23.40 3.56 -4.97
N ILE A 208 22.42 2.77 -4.52
CA ILE A 208 22.58 1.89 -3.35
C ILE A 208 23.50 0.72 -3.71
N ASP A 209 23.15 -0.03 -4.76
CA ASP A 209 23.92 -1.16 -5.24
C ASP A 209 23.80 -1.26 -6.77
N PRO A 210 24.84 -0.88 -7.53
CA PRO A 210 24.82 -0.93 -8.98
C PRO A 210 24.77 -2.36 -9.56
N ALA A 211 25.03 -3.40 -8.76
CA ALA A 211 24.95 -4.79 -9.20
C ALA A 211 23.53 -5.38 -9.14
N ASN A 212 22.61 -4.73 -8.41
CA ASN A 212 21.23 -5.18 -8.27
C ASN A 212 20.30 -4.23 -9.03
N PRO A 213 19.61 -4.68 -10.10
CA PRO A 213 18.78 -3.80 -10.94
C PRO A 213 17.73 -2.96 -10.20
N TYR A 214 17.19 -3.47 -9.08
CA TYR A 214 16.22 -2.74 -8.25
C TYR A 214 16.89 -1.67 -7.37
N ASN A 215 18.14 -1.88 -6.97
CA ASN A 215 18.92 -0.95 -6.15
C ASN A 215 19.93 -0.12 -6.96
N ALA A 216 19.99 -0.33 -8.27
CA ALA A 216 20.98 0.26 -9.17
C ALA A 216 20.55 1.63 -9.73
N ASP A 217 19.32 2.06 -9.48
CA ASP A 217 18.83 3.34 -9.99
C ASP A 217 19.35 4.53 -9.18
N ASN A 218 19.62 5.62 -9.90
CA ASN A 218 20.01 6.89 -9.30
C ASN A 218 18.81 7.51 -8.57
N GLN A 219 18.97 7.77 -7.28
CA GLN A 219 17.92 8.33 -6.42
C GLN A 219 17.48 9.75 -6.83
N GLY A 220 18.38 10.50 -7.47
CA GLY A 220 18.08 11.74 -8.18
C GLY A 220 17.83 12.96 -7.29
N VAL A 221 16.89 13.81 -7.72
CA VAL A 221 16.47 15.01 -6.97
C VAL A 221 15.34 14.63 -6.02
N ILE A 222 15.50 14.97 -4.73
CA ILE A 222 14.78 14.33 -3.62
C ILE A 222 13.63 15.19 -3.08
N TRP A 223 13.85 16.47 -2.86
CA TRP A 223 12.85 17.39 -2.34
C TRP A 223 13.13 18.82 -2.80
N ILE A 224 12.09 19.64 -2.81
CA ILE A 224 12.17 21.08 -3.11
C ILE A 224 11.41 21.82 -2.03
N ASP A 225 11.96 22.93 -1.53
CA ASP A 225 11.33 23.75 -0.49
C ASP A 225 11.54 25.25 -0.74
N PHE A 226 10.60 26.07 -0.25
CA PHE A 226 10.60 27.51 -0.46
C PHE A 226 10.81 28.28 0.85
N ASP A 227 11.82 29.13 0.87
CA ASP A 227 11.93 30.21 1.86
C ASP A 227 11.06 31.39 1.41
N GLN A 228 9.93 31.57 2.08
CA GLN A 228 8.97 32.63 1.78
C GLN A 228 9.41 34.01 2.30
N ILE A 229 10.46 34.08 3.14
CA ILE A 229 11.03 35.36 3.59
C ILE A 229 11.95 35.92 2.50
N GLY A 230 12.92 35.11 2.05
CA GLY A 230 13.94 35.49 1.07
C GLY A 230 13.55 35.25 -0.39
N GLY A 231 12.48 34.50 -0.65
CA GLY A 231 12.09 34.06 -2.00
C GLY A 231 13.04 33.03 -2.60
N LYS A 232 13.78 32.28 -1.76
CA LYS A 232 14.77 31.30 -2.21
C LYS A 232 14.12 29.93 -2.43
N ILE A 233 14.60 29.21 -3.43
CA ILE A 233 14.19 27.83 -3.73
C ILE A 233 15.36 26.91 -3.37
N TYR A 234 15.15 26.01 -2.41
CA TYR A 234 16.13 25.00 -2.01
C TYR A 234 15.79 23.65 -2.62
N VAL A 235 16.80 22.90 -3.04
CA VAL A 235 16.63 21.59 -3.70
C VAL A 235 17.62 20.58 -3.13
N GLY A 236 17.10 19.55 -2.46
CA GLY A 236 17.87 18.41 -1.97
C GLY A 236 18.17 17.40 -3.07
N VAL A 237 19.41 16.93 -3.14
CA VAL A 237 19.90 16.02 -4.19
C VAL A 237 20.59 14.81 -3.56
N ALA A 238 20.34 13.63 -4.10
CA ALA A 238 21.04 12.41 -3.76
C ALA A 238 22.42 12.40 -4.47
N ASP A 239 23.35 13.21 -3.98
CA ASP A 239 24.73 13.28 -4.48
C ASP A 239 25.71 13.32 -3.29
N PRO A 240 26.68 12.39 -3.23
CA PRO A 240 27.71 12.42 -2.20
C PRO A 240 28.62 13.66 -2.20
N ALA A 241 28.77 14.35 -3.33
CA ALA A 241 29.57 15.55 -3.45
C ALA A 241 28.81 16.81 -2.99
N ASP A 242 27.70 17.11 -3.66
CA ASP A 242 26.93 18.35 -3.51
C ASP A 242 25.44 18.05 -3.23
N PRO A 243 25.05 17.92 -1.95
CA PRO A 243 23.72 17.42 -1.57
C PRO A 243 22.60 18.48 -1.61
N LEU A 244 22.93 19.77 -1.78
CA LEU A 244 21.94 20.86 -1.63
C LEU A 244 22.25 22.04 -2.56
N TYR A 245 21.24 22.48 -3.30
CA TYR A 245 21.30 23.64 -4.20
C TYR A 245 20.28 24.70 -3.80
N VAL A 246 20.56 25.95 -4.18
CA VAL A 246 19.66 27.09 -3.99
C VAL A 246 19.58 27.94 -5.25
N SER A 247 18.39 28.45 -5.53
CA SER A 247 18.17 29.57 -6.45
C SER A 247 17.66 30.78 -5.66
N GLU A 248 18.21 31.96 -5.97
CA GLU A 248 17.79 33.25 -5.40
C GLU A 248 17.07 34.14 -6.44
N ASP A 249 16.82 33.62 -7.64
CA ASP A 249 16.28 34.36 -8.79
C ASP A 249 15.08 33.66 -9.45
N GLY A 250 14.30 32.90 -8.68
CA GLY A 250 13.10 32.21 -9.17
C GLY A 250 13.43 31.01 -10.09
N GLY A 251 14.53 30.32 -9.81
CA GLY A 251 14.96 29.12 -10.54
C GLY A 251 15.59 29.41 -11.90
N ALA A 252 16.08 30.63 -12.15
CA ALA A 252 16.80 30.96 -13.38
C ALA A 252 18.29 30.54 -13.30
N THR A 253 18.90 30.65 -12.12
CA THR A 253 20.24 30.14 -11.84
C THR A 253 20.28 29.37 -10.52
N TRP A 254 21.23 28.45 -10.41
CA TRP A 254 21.38 27.54 -9.28
C TRP A 254 22.84 27.47 -8.84
N GLN A 255 23.06 27.40 -7.53
CA GLN A 255 24.37 27.20 -6.94
C GLN A 255 24.29 26.24 -5.75
N ALA A 256 25.38 25.53 -5.47
CA ALA A 256 25.46 24.72 -4.26
C ALA A 256 25.33 25.63 -3.02
N VAL A 257 24.60 25.18 -2.00
CA VAL A 257 24.48 25.94 -0.75
C VAL A 257 25.83 25.94 -0.02
N PRO A 258 26.42 27.12 0.27
CA PRO A 258 27.70 27.19 0.95
C PRO A 258 27.69 26.41 2.27
N GLY A 259 28.69 25.55 2.47
CA GLY A 259 28.86 24.76 3.69
C GLY A 259 27.97 23.51 3.82
N ALA A 260 26.99 23.30 2.93
CA ALA A 260 26.01 22.20 3.06
C ALA A 260 26.66 20.82 3.15
N ALA A 261 27.63 20.52 2.28
CA ALA A 261 28.33 19.25 2.30
C ALA A 261 28.96 18.99 3.69
N ALA A 262 29.68 19.98 4.24
CA ALA A 262 30.32 19.85 5.56
C ALA A 262 29.30 19.71 6.70
N ALA A 263 28.19 20.46 6.66
CA ALA A 263 27.14 20.44 7.68
C ALA A 263 26.45 19.06 7.73
N LEU A 264 25.98 18.57 6.58
CA LEU A 264 25.26 17.30 6.46
C LEU A 264 26.17 16.08 6.75
N GLY A 265 27.47 16.21 6.47
CA GLY A 265 28.49 15.26 6.92
C GLY A 265 28.44 13.90 6.22
N SER A 266 29.29 12.97 6.68
CA SER A 266 29.50 11.66 6.07
C SER A 266 29.47 10.54 7.11
N VAL A 267 29.05 9.35 6.67
CA VAL A 267 28.97 8.10 7.44
C VAL A 267 29.59 6.99 6.59
N ASP A 268 30.41 6.12 7.19
CA ASP A 268 31.08 5.01 6.49
C ASP A 268 31.81 5.40 5.19
N GLY A 269 32.37 6.62 5.15
CA GLY A 269 33.10 7.15 4.01
C GLY A 269 32.23 7.72 2.88
N ASN A 270 30.90 7.66 3.01
CA ASN A 270 29.93 8.25 2.07
C ASN A 270 29.23 9.46 2.70
N ARG A 271 28.82 10.44 1.90
CA ARG A 271 27.99 11.55 2.39
C ARG A 271 26.64 11.01 2.85
N THR A 272 26.06 11.63 3.88
CA THR A 272 24.66 11.38 4.22
C THR A 272 23.72 11.99 3.17
N ILE A 273 22.58 11.36 2.97
CA ILE A 273 21.53 11.78 2.03
C ILE A 273 20.60 12.75 2.76
N PRO A 274 20.30 13.93 2.21
CA PRO A 274 19.32 14.85 2.79
C PRO A 274 17.91 14.34 2.52
N LYS A 275 17.39 13.48 3.39
CA LYS A 275 16.16 12.72 3.15
C LYS A 275 14.92 13.60 3.06
N GLN A 276 14.80 14.58 3.95
CA GLN A 276 13.66 15.51 4.00
C GLN A 276 14.08 16.87 4.55
N SER A 277 13.20 17.85 4.36
CA SER A 277 13.34 19.21 4.86
C SER A 277 12.05 19.71 5.50
N ALA A 278 12.18 20.77 6.30
CA ALA A 278 11.07 21.58 6.76
C ALA A 278 11.50 23.04 6.89
N VAL A 279 10.62 23.99 6.55
CA VAL A 279 10.93 25.42 6.57
C VAL A 279 10.12 26.16 7.62
N ASP A 280 10.82 26.83 8.55
CA ASP A 280 10.22 27.81 9.46
C ASP A 280 10.29 29.19 8.80
N ASN A 281 9.22 29.53 8.08
CA ASN A 281 9.07 30.81 7.39
C ASN A 281 8.81 32.01 8.32
N THR A 282 8.77 31.80 9.65
CA THR A 282 8.69 32.89 10.62
C THR A 282 10.07 33.24 11.18
N ASN A 283 10.83 32.23 11.59
CA ASN A 283 12.18 32.43 12.15
C ASN A 283 13.29 32.43 11.09
N GLY A 284 12.99 32.05 9.85
CA GLY A 284 13.94 32.05 8.72
C GLY A 284 14.92 30.89 8.78
N PHE A 285 14.42 29.69 9.07
CA PHE A 285 15.21 28.47 9.16
C PHE A 285 14.76 27.40 8.16
N LEU A 286 15.73 26.80 7.48
CA LEU A 286 15.56 25.53 6.77
C LEU A 286 16.17 24.43 7.65
N TYR A 287 15.37 23.43 8.00
CA TYR A 287 15.84 22.22 8.65
C TYR A 287 16.01 21.12 7.61
N VAL A 288 17.10 20.37 7.70
CA VAL A 288 17.39 19.22 6.84
C VAL A 288 17.75 18.04 7.72
N ILE A 289 17.03 16.94 7.53
CA ILE A 289 17.37 15.67 8.16
C ILE A 289 18.10 14.75 7.19
N THR A 290 19.03 13.97 7.72
CA THR A 290 19.83 13.06 6.91
C THR A 290 19.78 11.62 7.37
N GLY A 291 20.05 10.72 6.42
CA GLY A 291 20.34 9.31 6.67
C GLY A 291 21.53 8.87 5.84
N TYR A 292 22.25 7.85 6.28
CA TYR A 292 23.37 7.27 5.52
C TYR A 292 22.88 6.43 4.32
N ASP A 293 21.59 6.10 4.32
CA ASP A 293 20.89 5.29 3.33
C ASP A 293 19.57 5.97 2.96
N PRO A 294 19.08 5.82 1.71
CA PRO A 294 17.84 6.47 1.27
C PRO A 294 16.58 5.90 1.93
N GLY A 295 16.65 4.73 2.56
CA GLY A 295 15.50 4.08 3.20
C GLY A 295 14.59 3.35 2.19
N PRO A 296 13.43 2.85 2.65
CA PRO A 296 12.85 3.07 3.98
C PRO A 296 13.26 2.02 5.03
N TYR A 297 14.09 1.03 4.70
CA TYR A 297 14.25 -0.18 5.52
C TYR A 297 15.51 -0.23 6.41
N ASN A 298 16.54 0.53 6.07
CA ASN A 298 17.87 0.29 6.62
C ASN A 298 17.99 0.79 8.06
N GLY A 299 18.66 -0.02 8.89
CA GLY A 299 18.85 0.22 10.33
C GLY A 299 19.96 1.24 10.62
N ALA A 300 20.70 1.09 11.72
CA ALA A 300 21.89 1.91 11.95
C ALA A 300 23.08 1.41 11.09
N PRO A 301 23.98 2.31 10.63
CA PRO A 301 25.21 1.92 9.95
C PRO A 301 26.18 1.23 10.91
N ALA A 302 27.20 0.56 10.34
CA ALA A 302 28.20 -0.15 11.15
C ALA A 302 29.05 0.81 12.01
N SER A 303 29.27 2.05 11.56
CA SER A 303 30.05 3.06 12.32
C SER A 303 29.32 3.69 13.51
N GLY A 304 28.04 3.40 13.74
CA GLY A 304 27.25 4.00 14.83
C GLY A 304 26.18 4.96 14.33
N ASN A 305 26.35 6.27 14.53
CA ASN A 305 25.34 7.26 14.14
C ASN A 305 25.25 7.39 12.60
N GLY A 306 24.03 7.32 12.06
CA GLY A 306 23.76 7.30 10.64
C GLY A 306 23.07 8.54 10.06
N GLY A 307 22.81 9.57 10.85
CA GLY A 307 22.19 10.79 10.33
C GLY A 307 22.29 11.98 11.27
N LYS A 308 21.82 13.13 10.78
CA LYS A 308 21.86 14.42 11.47
C LYS A 308 20.58 15.21 11.26
N ILE A 309 20.35 16.19 12.13
CA ILE A 309 19.44 17.31 11.88
C ILE A 309 20.29 18.58 11.81
N GLN A 310 20.27 19.25 10.65
CA GLN A 310 20.97 20.51 10.44
C GLN A 310 19.98 21.63 10.24
N ARG A 311 20.26 22.79 10.85
CA ARG A 311 19.47 24.01 10.68
C ARG A 311 20.31 25.05 9.94
N LEU A 312 19.78 25.56 8.84
CA LEU A 312 20.35 26.66 8.06
C LEU A 312 19.53 27.93 8.30
N SER A 313 20.18 29.03 8.69
CA SER A 313 19.55 30.35 8.59
C SER A 313 19.49 30.78 7.14
N THR A 314 18.29 30.93 6.58
CA THR A 314 18.12 31.24 5.15
C THR A 314 18.58 32.66 4.80
N GLN A 315 18.60 33.55 5.81
CA GLN A 315 19.00 34.95 5.68
C GLN A 315 20.51 35.14 5.80
N THR A 316 21.19 34.42 6.69
CA THR A 316 22.64 34.60 6.95
C THR A 316 23.52 33.53 6.29
N GLY A 317 22.96 32.37 5.95
CA GLY A 317 23.70 31.21 5.46
C GLY A 317 24.42 30.42 6.56
N GLU A 318 24.16 30.71 7.84
CA GLU A 318 24.77 30.02 8.97
C GLU A 318 24.16 28.64 9.21
N TRP A 319 25.01 27.62 9.33
CA TRP A 319 24.63 26.25 9.69
C TRP A 319 24.81 25.99 11.19
N THR A 320 23.83 25.33 11.80
CA THR A 320 23.88 24.83 13.18
C THR A 320 23.51 23.36 13.22
N ASP A 321 24.34 22.53 13.86
CA ASP A 321 23.99 21.14 14.16
C ASP A 321 23.00 21.13 15.33
N VAL A 322 21.78 20.69 15.07
CA VAL A 322 20.69 20.59 16.04
C VAL A 322 20.27 19.13 16.25
N THR A 323 21.17 18.19 15.94
CA THR A 323 20.90 16.76 16.14
C THR A 323 20.72 16.46 17.63
N PRO A 324 19.68 15.69 18.03
CA PRO A 324 19.57 15.20 19.40
C PRO A 324 20.87 14.55 19.87
N THR A 325 21.37 14.96 21.03
CA THR A 325 22.64 14.46 21.57
C THR A 325 22.51 13.09 22.23
N TYR A 326 21.27 12.65 22.46
CA TYR A 326 20.94 11.43 23.17
C TYR A 326 19.94 10.57 22.40
N ASN A 327 20.21 9.27 22.37
CA ASN A 327 19.29 8.23 21.95
C ASN A 327 19.41 7.10 22.99
N PRO A 328 18.29 6.61 23.57
CA PRO A 328 18.26 5.50 24.52
C PRO A 328 18.98 4.24 24.04
N ARG A 329 19.08 4.00 22.73
CA ARG A 329 19.83 2.86 22.16
C ARG A 329 21.33 3.12 22.01
N GLY A 330 21.80 4.32 22.36
CA GLY A 330 23.19 4.77 22.24
C GLY A 330 23.62 5.17 20.83
N VAL A 331 22.81 4.87 19.79
CA VAL A 331 23.08 5.24 18.40
C VAL A 331 21.82 5.78 17.72
N ILE A 332 21.97 6.82 16.91
CA ILE A 332 20.92 7.36 16.06
C ILE A 332 21.09 6.72 14.67
N PRO A 333 20.15 5.88 14.19
CA PRO A 333 20.30 5.16 12.91
C PRO A 333 20.30 6.09 11.70
N GLY A 334 19.70 7.27 11.84
CA GLY A 334 19.28 8.14 10.76
C GLY A 334 17.87 8.65 11.06
N PHE A 335 17.42 9.62 10.27
CA PHE A 335 16.09 10.20 10.44
C PHE A 335 15.18 9.83 9.26
N GLY A 336 13.88 9.76 9.53
CA GLY A 336 12.86 9.52 8.50
C GLY A 336 12.12 10.80 8.14
N GLY A 337 11.28 11.25 9.06
CA GLY A 337 10.44 12.45 8.91
C GLY A 337 10.89 13.64 9.75
N ILE A 338 10.63 14.85 9.26
CA ILE A 338 10.74 16.11 10.01
C ILE A 338 9.53 17.01 9.73
N THR A 339 9.03 17.69 10.76
CA THR A 339 7.88 18.60 10.65
C THR A 339 8.03 19.78 11.60
N ILE A 340 7.41 20.90 11.25
CA ILE A 340 7.35 22.13 12.06
C ILE A 340 5.91 22.40 12.45
N ASP A 341 5.69 22.96 13.64
CA ASP A 341 4.41 23.51 14.06
C ASP A 341 4.28 24.94 13.53
N LEU A 342 3.45 25.14 12.50
CA LEU A 342 3.28 26.47 11.89
C LEU A 342 2.53 27.46 12.78
N GLN A 343 1.82 27.00 13.82
CA GLN A 343 1.15 27.88 14.77
C GLN A 343 2.09 28.33 15.90
N ASN A 344 3.13 27.54 16.20
CA ASN A 344 4.16 27.86 17.18
C ASN A 344 5.57 27.75 16.57
N PRO A 345 6.01 28.72 15.74
CA PRO A 345 7.33 28.70 15.11
C PRO A 345 8.47 28.52 16.10
N GLY A 346 9.44 27.69 15.74
CA GLY A 346 10.48 27.19 16.63
C GLY A 346 10.14 25.84 17.30
N THR A 347 8.91 25.36 17.19
CA THR A 347 8.55 23.98 17.55
C THR A 347 8.66 23.06 16.34
N LEU A 348 9.37 21.95 16.50
CA LEU A 348 9.59 20.94 15.47
C LEU A 348 9.69 19.54 16.06
N MET A 349 9.43 18.55 15.22
CA MET A 349 9.59 17.15 15.57
C MET A 349 10.29 16.37 14.47
N ALA A 350 10.99 15.30 14.84
CA ALA A 350 11.62 14.37 13.90
C ALA A 350 11.51 12.92 14.36
N SER A 351 11.55 11.96 13.43
CA SER A 351 11.51 10.52 13.74
C SER A 351 12.82 9.82 13.34
N THR A 352 13.18 8.76 14.06
CA THR A 352 14.22 7.84 13.59
C THR A 352 13.75 6.99 12.39
N CYS A 353 14.69 6.55 11.56
CA CYS A 353 14.46 5.57 10.48
C CYS A 353 15.79 4.84 10.14
N ASN A 354 16.05 3.60 10.56
CA ASN A 354 15.21 2.76 11.42
C ASN A 354 15.87 2.34 12.73
N ASN A 355 15.17 2.64 13.81
CA ASN A 355 15.41 2.06 15.11
C ASN A 355 14.54 0.82 15.30
N TRP A 356 14.88 -0.27 14.60
CA TRP A 356 14.08 -1.51 14.59
C TRP A 356 13.81 -2.12 15.97
N TYR A 357 14.72 -1.90 16.93
CA TYR A 357 14.61 -2.38 18.30
C TYR A 357 15.01 -1.29 19.32
N PRO A 358 14.32 -1.16 20.47
CA PRO A 358 13.04 -1.81 20.72
C PRO A 358 11.92 -1.21 19.86
N ASP A 359 12.05 0.05 19.46
CA ASP A 359 11.05 0.82 18.71
C ASP A 359 11.64 2.10 18.13
N GLU A 360 10.92 2.73 17.20
CA GLU A 360 11.26 4.08 16.72
C GLU A 360 11.12 5.13 17.82
N ILE A 361 11.84 6.23 17.67
CA ILE A 361 11.81 7.37 18.60
C ILE A 361 11.31 8.60 17.85
N LEU A 362 10.32 9.26 18.44
CA LEU A 362 9.92 10.60 18.04
C LEU A 362 10.63 11.61 18.95
N TYR A 363 11.27 12.59 18.33
CA TYR A 363 11.92 13.71 18.99
C TYR A 363 11.06 14.96 18.87
N ARG A 364 10.93 15.74 19.95
CA ARG A 364 10.23 17.02 19.97
C ARG A 364 11.09 18.12 20.58
N SER A 365 11.18 19.24 19.87
CA SER A 365 11.85 20.48 20.31
C SER A 365 10.87 21.64 20.23
N THR A 366 10.95 22.58 21.18
CA THR A 366 10.16 23.82 21.22
C THR A 366 11.05 25.07 21.21
N ASP A 367 12.34 24.91 20.89
CA ASP A 367 13.37 25.95 20.97
C ASP A 367 14.28 25.96 19.73
N SER A 368 13.68 25.68 18.57
CA SER A 368 14.33 25.64 17.26
C SER A 368 15.45 24.60 17.14
N GLY A 369 15.36 23.50 17.91
CA GLY A 369 16.27 22.35 17.86
C GLY A 369 17.43 22.43 18.86
N ALA A 370 17.42 23.41 19.78
CA ALA A 370 18.50 23.53 20.77
C ALA A 370 18.42 22.43 21.82
N THR A 371 17.21 22.02 22.23
CA THR A 371 16.97 20.88 23.10
C THR A 371 15.86 19.99 22.55
N TRP A 372 15.87 18.71 22.95
CA TRP A 372 14.95 17.69 22.47
C TRP A 372 14.44 16.83 23.63
N SER A 373 13.16 16.51 23.58
CA SER A 373 12.51 15.51 24.41
C SER A 373 12.10 14.29 23.57
N LEU A 374 11.97 13.12 24.20
CA LEU A 374 11.77 11.84 23.52
C LEU A 374 10.38 11.26 23.75
N SER A 375 9.83 10.53 22.77
CA SER A 375 8.58 9.79 22.92
C SER A 375 8.64 8.69 23.97
N TRP A 376 9.82 8.09 24.17
CA TRP A 376 10.10 7.10 25.20
C TRP A 376 11.56 7.15 25.62
N ASP A 377 11.85 6.69 26.84
CA ASP A 377 13.20 6.61 27.40
C ASP A 377 13.27 5.55 28.52
N TYR A 378 14.48 5.20 28.96
CA TYR A 378 14.72 4.23 30.02
C TYR A 378 14.92 4.87 31.40
N ALA A 379 14.24 4.32 32.41
CA ALA A 379 14.68 4.46 33.80
C ALA A 379 15.85 3.51 34.10
N GLU A 380 16.45 3.64 35.29
CA GLU A 380 17.49 2.73 35.77
C GLU A 380 17.01 1.27 35.69
N GLY A 381 17.87 0.38 35.18
CA GLY A 381 17.49 -1.02 34.92
C GLY A 381 16.97 -1.33 33.51
N GLN A 382 16.88 -0.32 32.62
CA GLN A 382 16.36 -0.43 31.23
C GLN A 382 14.84 -0.63 31.14
N ASP A 383 14.11 -0.14 32.14
CA ASP A 383 12.64 -0.09 32.10
C ASP A 383 12.21 1.05 31.18
N ARG A 384 11.54 0.71 30.07
CA ARG A 384 11.02 1.69 29.09
C ARG A 384 9.78 2.39 29.66
N HIS A 385 9.73 3.71 29.47
CA HIS A 385 8.57 4.55 29.77
C HIS A 385 8.22 5.41 28.57
N ASP A 386 6.93 5.58 28.28
CA ASP A 386 6.43 6.24 27.08
C ASP A 386 5.59 7.46 27.45
N ARG A 387 5.56 8.49 26.59
CA ARG A 387 4.75 9.71 26.80
C ARG A 387 3.27 9.53 26.51
N PHE A 388 2.93 8.48 25.78
CA PHE A 388 1.58 8.22 25.31
C PHE A 388 1.29 6.73 25.28
N VAL A 389 0.01 6.39 25.25
CA VAL A 389 -0.47 5.02 25.05
C VAL A 389 -0.93 4.87 23.60
N MET A 390 -0.55 3.75 22.97
CA MET A 390 -0.99 3.38 21.63
C MET A 390 -2.33 2.62 21.70
N ASP A 391 -3.39 3.17 21.10
CA ASP A 391 -4.70 2.53 20.95
C ASP A 391 -4.85 1.95 19.54
N SER A 392 -4.66 0.63 19.45
CA SER A 392 -4.80 -0.14 18.21
C SER A 392 -6.23 -0.58 17.91
N SER A 393 -7.26 -0.13 18.63
CA SER A 393 -8.64 -0.64 18.48
C SER A 393 -9.22 -0.50 17.07
N GLY A 394 -8.78 0.48 16.27
CA GLY A 394 -9.14 0.63 14.85
C GLY A 394 -8.55 -0.44 13.92
N SER A 395 -7.43 -1.05 14.32
CA SER A 395 -6.70 -2.11 13.62
C SER A 395 -6.11 -3.09 14.64
N PRO A 396 -6.94 -3.96 15.25
CA PRO A 396 -6.55 -4.77 16.41
C PRO A 396 -5.43 -5.77 16.13
N TRP A 397 -5.13 -6.01 14.85
CA TRP A 397 -4.03 -6.86 14.41
C TRP A 397 -2.64 -6.23 14.55
N LEU A 398 -2.54 -4.92 14.86
CA LEU A 398 -1.26 -4.21 15.01
C LEU A 398 -0.40 -4.68 16.20
N SER A 399 -0.87 -5.64 17.00
CA SER A 399 -0.03 -6.35 17.99
C SER A 399 0.77 -7.51 17.37
N TRP A 400 0.54 -7.87 16.10
CA TRP A 400 1.12 -9.05 15.44
C TRP A 400 0.89 -10.36 16.22
N ASN A 401 -0.24 -10.48 16.91
CA ASN A 401 -0.54 -11.59 17.84
C ASN A 401 0.51 -11.75 18.97
N GLY A 402 1.33 -10.72 19.20
CA GLY A 402 2.38 -10.71 20.20
C GLY A 402 1.94 -10.15 21.55
N GLU A 403 2.84 -10.30 22.51
CA GLU A 403 2.78 -9.70 23.85
C GLU A 403 4.09 -8.94 24.11
N ASP A 404 4.05 -7.95 25.00
CA ASP A 404 5.23 -7.13 25.33
C ASP A 404 6.41 -7.99 25.80
N GLN A 405 7.58 -7.78 25.21
CA GLN A 405 8.83 -8.48 25.53
C GLN A 405 9.85 -7.49 26.08
N GLY A 406 9.81 -7.25 27.38
CA GLY A 406 10.65 -6.24 28.03
C GLY A 406 10.40 -4.85 27.45
N PRO A 407 11.40 -4.15 26.88
CA PRO A 407 11.21 -2.82 26.31
C PRO A 407 10.57 -2.82 24.90
N ALA A 408 10.43 -3.99 24.27
CA ALA A 408 9.78 -4.14 22.97
C ALA A 408 8.30 -4.44 23.16
N TYR A 409 7.46 -3.40 23.07
CA TYR A 409 6.01 -3.54 23.16
C TYR A 409 5.43 -4.15 21.88
N ALA A 410 4.34 -4.90 22.02
CA ALA A 410 3.67 -5.56 20.89
C ALA A 410 3.04 -4.54 19.93
N VAL A 411 2.41 -3.50 20.47
CA VAL A 411 1.94 -2.34 19.68
C VAL A 411 3.02 -1.27 19.72
N LYS A 412 3.69 -1.09 18.59
CA LYS A 412 4.86 -0.21 18.43
C LYS A 412 4.47 1.20 18.01
N HIS A 413 5.31 2.18 18.34
CA HIS A 413 5.26 3.52 17.72
C HIS A 413 5.35 3.41 16.20
N GLY A 414 6.15 2.45 15.72
CA GLY A 414 6.14 2.02 14.33
C GLY A 414 7.51 1.60 13.83
N TRP A 415 7.64 1.65 12.52
CA TRP A 415 8.86 1.49 11.75
C TRP A 415 8.63 2.15 10.39
N MET A 416 9.72 2.45 9.68
CA MET A 416 9.68 3.16 8.39
C MET A 416 8.96 4.52 8.51
N ILE A 417 9.16 5.25 9.63
CA ILE A 417 8.45 6.51 9.89
C ILE A 417 9.08 7.64 9.06
N GLU A 418 8.71 7.68 7.79
CA GLU A 418 9.11 8.72 6.82
C GLU A 418 8.03 9.80 6.72
N ALA A 419 6.74 9.40 6.69
CA ALA A 419 5.63 10.34 6.76
C ALA A 419 5.44 10.83 8.19
N PHE A 420 5.62 12.13 8.43
CA PHE A 420 5.54 12.71 9.77
C PHE A 420 5.11 14.18 9.67
N ALA A 421 3.90 14.52 10.13
CA ALA A 421 3.35 15.85 9.91
C ALA A 421 2.47 16.34 11.07
N ILE A 422 2.87 17.47 11.66
CA ILE A 422 2.01 18.28 12.54
C ILE A 422 1.04 19.03 11.63
N ASP A 423 -0.22 19.10 12.04
CA ASP A 423 -1.23 19.88 11.32
C ASP A 423 -0.90 21.39 11.40
N PRO A 424 -0.75 22.08 10.26
CA PRO A 424 -0.46 23.51 10.24
C PRO A 424 -1.59 24.38 10.84
N HIS A 425 -2.78 23.82 11.06
CA HIS A 425 -3.94 24.53 11.62
C HIS A 425 -4.28 24.09 13.05
N ASN A 426 -3.58 23.09 13.59
CA ASN A 426 -3.83 22.56 14.93
C ASN A 426 -2.57 21.93 15.53
N SER A 427 -1.87 22.64 16.41
CA SER A 427 -0.69 22.16 17.13
C SER A 427 -0.90 20.89 17.97
N ASP A 428 -2.14 20.55 18.29
CA ASP A 428 -2.47 19.29 18.99
C ASP A 428 -2.59 18.09 18.04
N ARG A 429 -2.69 18.29 16.72
CA ARG A 429 -2.84 17.22 15.75
C ARG A 429 -1.52 16.84 15.09
N LEU A 430 -1.14 15.57 15.22
CA LEU A 430 -0.01 14.94 14.56
C LEU A 430 -0.49 13.65 13.89
N MET A 431 -0.01 13.39 12.68
CA MET A 431 -0.15 12.10 12.01
C MET A 431 1.19 11.59 11.51
N TRP A 432 1.38 10.27 11.56
CA TRP A 432 2.56 9.64 10.96
C TRP A 432 2.26 8.29 10.35
N GLY A 433 2.92 8.03 9.23
CA GLY A 433 2.88 6.76 8.54
C GLY A 433 3.93 5.79 9.07
N THR A 434 3.64 4.51 8.93
CA THR A 434 4.54 3.40 9.21
C THR A 434 4.50 2.42 8.05
N GLY A 435 5.29 1.36 8.10
CA GLY A 435 5.18 0.25 7.15
C GLY A 435 3.86 -0.54 7.19
N ALA A 436 2.90 -0.19 8.05
CA ALA A 436 1.63 -0.92 8.16
C ALA A 436 0.38 -0.06 8.44
N THR A 437 0.51 1.16 8.94
CA THR A 437 -0.63 1.98 9.37
C THR A 437 -0.28 3.47 9.40
N ILE A 438 -1.31 4.29 9.65
CA ILE A 438 -1.20 5.69 10.05
C ILE A 438 -1.59 5.79 11.52
N TRP A 439 -0.71 6.34 12.33
CA TRP A 439 -0.98 6.73 13.71
C TRP A 439 -1.30 8.22 13.79
N GLY A 440 -2.07 8.63 14.80
CA GLY A 440 -2.23 10.05 15.09
C GLY A 440 -2.85 10.36 16.44
N THR A 441 -2.69 11.62 16.83
CA THR A 441 -3.25 12.19 18.07
C THR A 441 -3.87 13.55 17.80
N GLU A 442 -4.75 13.98 18.70
CA GLU A 442 -5.31 15.34 18.76
C GLU A 442 -5.01 15.96 20.15
N GLU A 443 -3.93 15.51 20.79
CA GLU A 443 -3.53 15.87 22.15
C GLU A 443 -2.01 16.19 22.25
N LEU A 444 -1.35 16.50 21.12
CA LEU A 444 0.11 16.58 21.04
C LEU A 444 0.74 17.54 22.04
N THR A 445 0.14 18.69 22.33
CA THR A 445 0.74 19.68 23.25
C THR A 445 0.69 19.24 24.72
N GLN A 446 -0.04 18.16 25.05
CA GLN A 446 0.07 17.52 26.35
C GLN A 446 1.49 16.99 26.59
N TRP A 447 2.23 16.61 25.53
CA TRP A 447 3.65 16.27 25.63
C TRP A 447 4.44 17.36 26.35
N ASP A 448 4.24 18.63 25.99
CA ASP A 448 4.96 19.76 26.56
C ASP A 448 4.50 20.04 28.00
N ALA A 449 3.21 19.84 28.28
CA ALA A 449 2.61 20.04 29.60
C ALA A 449 3.01 18.98 30.64
N GLN A 450 3.32 17.76 30.21
CA GLN A 450 3.76 16.65 31.08
C GLN A 450 5.16 16.89 31.70
N GLY A 451 6.01 17.68 31.05
CA GLY A 451 7.39 17.90 31.46
C GLY A 451 8.34 16.74 31.11
N GLU A 452 9.39 16.57 31.90
CA GLU A 452 10.41 15.53 31.68
C GLU A 452 9.86 14.13 31.93
N LEU A 453 10.29 13.17 31.09
CA LEU A 453 9.90 11.77 31.21
C LEU A 453 10.75 11.03 32.26
N ILE A 454 12.06 11.34 32.29
CA ILE A 454 13.05 10.74 33.18
C ILE A 454 13.78 11.85 33.94
N GLY A 455 13.90 11.69 35.26
CA GLY A 455 14.68 12.56 36.14
C GLY A 455 15.86 11.84 36.78
N GLU A 456 16.50 12.49 37.76
CA GLU A 456 17.58 11.92 38.57
C GLU A 456 17.16 11.81 40.03
N ASP A 457 17.50 10.70 40.69
CA ASP A 457 17.31 10.51 42.13
C ASP A 457 18.44 11.16 42.96
N GLY A 458 18.35 11.05 44.28
CA GLY A 458 19.35 11.62 45.20
C GLY A 458 20.77 11.03 45.11
N ASN A 459 20.95 9.95 44.34
CA ASN A 459 22.22 9.29 44.07
C ASN A 459 22.68 9.45 42.60
N GLY A 460 21.93 10.17 41.77
CA GLY A 460 22.18 10.34 40.34
C GLY A 460 21.69 9.17 39.46
N GLY A 461 20.85 8.28 40.00
CA GLY A 461 20.18 7.22 39.25
C GLY A 461 19.03 7.79 38.40
N ARG A 462 18.83 7.26 37.19
CA ARG A 462 17.73 7.68 36.31
C ARG A 462 16.40 7.12 36.81
N VAL A 463 15.41 7.97 37.07
CA VAL A 463 14.10 7.52 37.57
C VAL A 463 12.98 8.07 36.71
N ALA A 464 11.96 7.26 36.45
CA ALA A 464 10.77 7.71 35.74
C ALA A 464 10.03 8.77 36.56
N LEU A 465 9.58 9.84 35.90
CA LEU A 465 8.76 10.87 36.50
C LEU A 465 7.27 10.55 36.28
N PRO A 466 6.40 10.89 37.26
CA PRO A 466 4.97 10.67 37.08
C PRO A 466 4.44 11.64 36.03
N ILE A 467 3.98 11.09 34.90
CA ILE A 467 3.31 11.82 33.84
C ILE A 467 1.92 11.24 33.59
N GLU A 468 1.01 12.06 33.06
CA GLU A 468 -0.30 11.61 32.57
C GLU A 468 -0.20 11.39 31.07
N GLN A 469 -0.17 10.13 30.62
CA GLN A 469 -0.02 9.78 29.20
C GLN A 469 -1.27 10.18 28.39
N PHE A 470 -1.08 10.81 27.22
CA PHE A 470 -2.14 11.05 26.25
C PHE A 470 -2.30 9.86 25.29
N THR A 471 -3.34 9.87 24.45
CA THR A 471 -3.61 8.74 23.54
C THR A 471 -3.16 9.02 22.11
N VAL A 472 -2.53 8.02 21.50
CA VAL A 472 -2.28 7.94 20.06
C VAL A 472 -3.12 6.79 19.52
N GLY A 473 -4.01 7.07 18.56
CA GLY A 473 -4.89 6.07 17.97
C GLY A 473 -4.62 5.85 16.49
N VAL A 474 -5.17 4.77 15.94
CA VAL A 474 -5.19 4.52 14.50
C VAL A 474 -5.89 5.68 13.77
N ARG A 475 -5.33 6.08 12.63
CA ARG A 475 -5.88 7.06 11.68
C ARG A 475 -5.80 6.52 10.25
N ALA A 476 -6.00 5.21 10.09
CA ALA A 476 -5.91 4.51 8.80
C ALA A 476 -7.27 4.00 8.30
N GLU A 477 -8.38 4.34 8.98
CA GLU A 477 -9.71 3.92 8.59
C GLU A 477 -10.03 4.38 7.16
N GLY A 478 -10.34 3.43 6.27
CA GLY A 478 -10.57 3.67 4.84
C GLY A 478 -9.30 3.60 3.97
N VAL A 479 -8.10 3.60 4.56
CA VAL A 479 -6.87 3.18 3.87
C VAL A 479 -6.85 1.66 3.84
N GLU A 480 -6.73 1.08 2.66
CA GLU A 480 -6.71 -0.36 2.46
C GLU A 480 -5.60 -0.66 1.47
N GLU A 481 -4.44 -1.06 1.97
CA GLU A 481 -3.19 -1.06 1.20
C GLU A 481 -2.54 -2.43 1.07
N CYS A 482 -3.12 -3.45 1.68
CA CYS A 482 -2.67 -4.82 1.56
C CYS A 482 -2.55 -5.30 0.10
N ALA A 483 -1.48 -6.04 -0.20
CA ALA A 483 -1.41 -6.92 -1.36
C ALA A 483 -2.04 -8.28 -1.02
N VAL A 484 -3.13 -8.66 -1.70
CA VAL A 484 -3.88 -9.89 -1.40
C VAL A 484 -3.55 -10.98 -2.42
N LEU A 485 -3.21 -12.18 -1.93
CA LEU A 485 -2.68 -13.25 -2.76
C LEU A 485 -3.70 -14.37 -3.04
N ASP A 486 -4.54 -14.75 -2.07
CA ASP A 486 -5.64 -15.68 -2.30
C ASP A 486 -6.84 -15.45 -1.37
N LEU A 487 -8.01 -15.94 -1.78
CA LEU A 487 -9.29 -15.76 -1.12
C LEU A 487 -10.11 -17.06 -1.10
N ALA A 488 -10.74 -17.34 0.03
CA ALA A 488 -11.68 -18.44 0.20
C ALA A 488 -13.00 -17.95 0.84
N ALA A 489 -14.08 -17.93 0.06
CA ALA A 489 -15.42 -17.60 0.55
C ALA A 489 -16.16 -18.87 1.01
N ILE A 490 -16.39 -18.97 2.31
CA ILE A 490 -16.98 -20.15 2.96
C ILE A 490 -18.51 -19.96 3.21
N GLY A 491 -19.04 -18.78 2.85
CA GLY A 491 -20.42 -18.36 3.05
C GLY A 491 -20.62 -17.70 4.41
N GLY A 492 -20.81 -16.38 4.44
CA GLY A 492 -20.82 -15.58 5.67
C GLY A 492 -19.46 -15.46 6.36
N THR A 493 -18.39 -16.03 5.79
CA THR A 493 -17.01 -15.92 6.25
C THR A 493 -16.12 -15.87 5.01
N LEU A 494 -15.19 -14.91 4.97
CA LEU A 494 -14.15 -14.82 3.96
C LEU A 494 -12.80 -15.00 4.64
N VAL A 495 -11.94 -15.85 4.09
CA VAL A 495 -10.57 -16.03 4.56
C VAL A 495 -9.63 -15.50 3.50
N SER A 496 -8.65 -14.69 3.90
CA SER A 496 -7.69 -14.05 2.99
C SER A 496 -6.25 -14.40 3.34
N ALA A 497 -5.45 -14.68 2.32
CA ALA A 497 -3.99 -14.75 2.37
C ALA A 497 -3.41 -13.42 1.88
N VAL A 498 -2.59 -12.77 2.70
CA VAL A 498 -2.19 -11.37 2.53
C VAL A 498 -0.67 -11.21 2.71
N GLY A 499 -0.06 -10.37 1.89
CA GLY A 499 1.34 -9.94 2.04
C GLY A 499 1.56 -9.16 3.32
N ASP A 500 2.76 -9.25 3.89
CA ASP A 500 3.26 -8.57 5.11
C ASP A 500 2.54 -8.88 6.45
N VAL A 501 1.22 -9.10 6.41
CA VAL A 501 0.35 -9.31 7.57
C VAL A 501 -0.30 -10.70 7.58
N GLY A 502 0.26 -11.65 6.83
CA GLY A 502 -0.13 -13.06 6.86
C GLY A 502 -1.54 -13.35 6.30
N GLY A 503 -2.60 -12.97 7.01
CA GLY A 503 -3.97 -13.22 6.59
C GLY A 503 -5.02 -12.94 7.66
N PHE A 504 -6.29 -13.00 7.26
CA PHE A 504 -7.42 -12.65 8.13
C PHE A 504 -8.61 -13.58 7.90
N VAL A 505 -9.46 -13.67 8.93
CA VAL A 505 -10.78 -14.33 8.85
C VAL A 505 -11.86 -13.28 9.07
N HIS A 506 -12.47 -12.86 7.97
CA HIS A 506 -13.49 -11.81 7.93
C HIS A 506 -14.85 -12.41 8.24
N THR A 507 -15.38 -12.13 9.43
CA THR A 507 -16.75 -12.49 9.81
C THR A 507 -17.72 -11.32 9.65
N ASP A 508 -17.21 -10.10 9.70
CA ASP A 508 -17.88 -8.87 9.29
C ASP A 508 -16.97 -8.10 8.32
N LEU A 509 -17.46 -7.82 7.11
CA LEU A 509 -16.66 -7.12 6.09
C LEU A 509 -16.48 -5.63 6.39
N GLY A 510 -17.21 -5.07 7.36
CA GLY A 510 -17.12 -3.66 7.74
C GLY A 510 -16.19 -3.38 8.91
N ARG A 511 -15.47 -4.39 9.43
CA ARG A 511 -14.62 -4.26 10.63
C ARG A 511 -13.28 -4.97 10.43
N ALA A 512 -12.20 -4.33 10.86
CA ALA A 512 -10.89 -4.98 10.95
C ALA A 512 -10.90 -6.10 12.01
N GLU A 513 -10.34 -7.25 11.66
CA GLU A 513 -10.25 -8.43 12.52
C GLU A 513 -8.79 -8.69 12.92
N PRO A 514 -8.53 -9.47 14.00
CA PRO A 514 -7.18 -9.95 14.30
C PRO A 514 -6.57 -10.78 13.16
N MET A 515 -5.23 -10.80 13.09
CA MET A 515 -4.47 -11.62 12.15
C MET A 515 -4.63 -13.12 12.45
N ILE A 516 -4.54 -13.94 11.41
CA ILE A 516 -4.39 -15.39 11.54
C ILE A 516 -3.10 -15.70 12.32
N ASP A 517 -3.23 -16.51 13.37
CA ASP A 517 -2.14 -16.87 14.27
C ASP A 517 -1.33 -18.07 13.76
N THR A 518 -0.38 -17.80 12.86
CA THR A 518 0.46 -18.83 12.19
C THR A 518 1.91 -18.39 11.93
N ASP A 519 2.37 -17.27 12.52
CA ASP A 519 3.68 -16.62 12.24
C ASP A 519 3.98 -16.38 10.76
N TRP A 520 2.93 -16.17 9.95
CA TRP A 520 3.14 -15.84 8.55
C TRP A 520 3.54 -14.38 8.40
N SER A 521 4.70 -14.14 7.79
CA SER A 521 5.04 -12.84 7.23
C SER A 521 4.23 -12.54 5.98
N THR A 522 3.85 -13.56 5.21
CA THR A 522 3.00 -13.41 4.02
C THR A 522 2.20 -14.68 3.81
N GLY A 523 0.86 -14.60 3.82
CA GLY A 523 0.01 -15.70 3.40
C GLY A 523 -0.07 -15.77 1.89
N THR A 524 -0.02 -16.97 1.33
CA THR A 524 0.16 -17.24 -0.11
C THR A 524 -1.02 -17.97 -0.74
N SER A 525 -1.70 -18.86 0.01
CA SER A 525 -2.82 -19.66 -0.50
C SER A 525 -3.77 -20.04 0.61
N VAL A 526 -5.06 -20.16 0.30
CA VAL A 526 -6.10 -20.63 1.25
C VAL A 526 -7.09 -21.58 0.56
N ASP A 527 -7.54 -22.61 1.26
CA ASP A 527 -8.60 -23.53 0.82
C ASP A 527 -9.44 -24.01 2.02
N PHE A 528 -10.63 -24.53 1.75
CA PHE A 528 -11.51 -25.13 2.77
C PHE A 528 -12.16 -26.40 2.25
N ALA A 529 -12.48 -27.33 3.15
CA ALA A 529 -13.15 -28.56 2.78
C ALA A 529 -14.63 -28.32 2.46
N GLN A 530 -15.03 -28.47 1.20
CA GLN A 530 -16.37 -28.09 0.72
C GLN A 530 -17.54 -28.72 1.50
N SER A 531 -17.40 -29.96 1.96
CA SER A 531 -18.43 -30.70 2.72
C SER A 531 -18.24 -30.65 4.24
N LYS A 532 -17.10 -30.13 4.72
CA LYS A 532 -16.80 -29.84 6.13
C LYS A 532 -16.15 -28.46 6.24
N PRO A 533 -16.90 -27.37 6.01
CA PRO A 533 -16.33 -26.03 5.86
C PRO A 533 -15.68 -25.47 7.13
N ASP A 534 -15.76 -26.16 8.26
CA ASP A 534 -15.01 -25.83 9.48
C ASP A 534 -13.51 -26.19 9.34
N VAL A 535 -13.16 -27.10 8.43
CA VAL A 535 -11.76 -27.39 8.09
C VAL A 535 -11.28 -26.41 7.03
N VAL A 536 -10.38 -25.51 7.45
CA VAL A 536 -9.74 -24.49 6.61
C VAL A 536 -8.23 -24.71 6.67
N VAL A 537 -7.56 -24.57 5.54
CA VAL A 537 -6.09 -24.64 5.45
C VAL A 537 -5.58 -23.41 4.72
N GLY A 538 -4.39 -22.96 5.11
CA GLY A 538 -3.68 -21.92 4.39
C GLY A 538 -2.17 -22.18 4.41
N THR A 539 -1.44 -21.42 3.62
CA THR A 539 0.02 -21.43 3.61
C THR A 539 0.56 -20.02 3.63
N GLY A 540 1.77 -19.87 4.18
CA GLY A 540 2.50 -18.61 4.14
C GLY A 540 4.00 -18.78 4.29
N ASN A 541 4.72 -17.69 4.10
CA ASN A 541 6.13 -17.56 4.44
C ASN A 541 6.22 -17.42 5.97
N VAL A 542 6.94 -18.31 6.64
CA VAL A 542 7.11 -18.28 8.11
C VAL A 542 8.48 -17.72 8.48
N HIS A 543 8.58 -17.02 9.59
CA HIS A 543 9.88 -16.55 10.09
C HIS A 543 10.72 -17.69 10.65
N GLY A 544 11.97 -17.81 10.20
CA GLY A 544 12.86 -18.89 10.63
C GLY A 544 12.34 -20.29 10.29
N ASN A 545 12.93 -21.33 10.89
CA ASN A 545 12.69 -22.73 10.49
C ASN A 545 11.93 -23.56 11.54
N GLU A 546 11.38 -22.93 12.58
CA GLU A 546 10.79 -23.65 13.72
C GLU A 546 9.34 -24.11 13.47
N LYS A 547 8.58 -23.31 12.71
CA LYS A 547 7.17 -23.58 12.39
C LYS A 547 7.02 -24.03 10.94
N GLY A 548 5.98 -24.83 10.66
CA GLY A 548 5.62 -25.20 9.28
C GLY A 548 4.83 -24.10 8.56
N HIS A 549 5.01 -24.04 7.24
CA HIS A 549 4.34 -23.07 6.36
C HIS A 549 2.82 -23.26 6.26
N VAL A 550 2.32 -24.47 6.49
CA VAL A 550 0.88 -24.78 6.41
C VAL A 550 0.22 -24.53 7.76
N GLY A 551 -0.88 -23.79 7.75
CA GLY A 551 -1.74 -23.53 8.89
C GLY A 551 -3.05 -24.27 8.72
N VAL A 552 -3.56 -24.87 9.79
CA VAL A 552 -4.80 -25.64 9.80
C VAL A 552 -5.75 -25.12 10.87
N SER A 553 -6.99 -24.91 10.48
CA SER A 553 -8.11 -24.63 11.38
C SER A 553 -9.17 -25.72 11.24
N THR A 554 -9.83 -26.06 12.36
CA THR A 554 -10.94 -27.03 12.40
C THR A 554 -12.23 -26.43 12.97
N ASP A 555 -12.24 -25.11 13.18
CA ASP A 555 -13.35 -24.34 13.73
C ASP A 555 -13.73 -23.14 12.85
N ARG A 556 -13.53 -23.30 11.54
CA ARG A 556 -13.87 -22.32 10.49
C ARG A 556 -12.99 -21.06 10.52
N GLY A 557 -11.72 -21.22 10.87
CA GLY A 557 -10.72 -20.16 10.88
C GLY A 557 -10.63 -19.36 12.17
N LYS A 558 -11.31 -19.78 13.25
CA LYS A 558 -11.25 -19.04 14.53
C LYS A 558 -9.94 -19.28 15.27
N THR A 559 -9.47 -20.52 15.26
CA THR A 559 -8.17 -20.91 15.81
C THR A 559 -7.36 -21.66 14.76
N TRP A 560 -6.04 -21.48 14.82
CA TRP A 560 -5.10 -22.03 13.85
C TRP A 560 -3.96 -22.76 14.56
N LYS A 561 -3.42 -23.76 13.87
CA LYS A 561 -2.20 -24.47 14.28
C LYS A 561 -1.28 -24.61 13.07
N ASN A 562 -0.01 -24.27 13.23
CA ASN A 562 1.01 -24.62 12.24
C ASN A 562 1.20 -26.15 12.17
N ALA A 563 1.23 -26.67 10.94
CA ALA A 563 1.66 -28.02 10.63
C ALA A 563 3.16 -28.21 10.94
N ALA A 564 3.62 -29.47 10.93
CA ALA A 564 5.04 -29.78 11.03
C ALA A 564 5.81 -29.20 9.82
N PRO A 565 7.05 -28.71 10.04
CA PRO A 565 7.92 -28.29 8.93
C PRO A 565 8.29 -29.47 8.03
N VAL A 566 8.60 -29.18 6.77
CA VAL A 566 9.05 -30.17 5.77
C VAL A 566 10.53 -29.98 5.52
N GLU A 567 11.30 -31.07 5.61
CA GLU A 567 12.75 -31.05 5.37
C GLU A 567 13.06 -30.53 3.96
N GLY A 568 14.04 -29.62 3.86
CA GLY A 568 14.46 -29.02 2.59
C GLY A 568 13.62 -27.82 2.14
N VAL A 569 12.60 -27.41 2.90
CA VAL A 569 11.88 -26.15 2.69
C VAL A 569 12.30 -25.15 3.78
N PRO A 570 13.14 -24.16 3.46
CA PRO A 570 13.50 -23.11 4.41
C PRO A 570 12.30 -22.22 4.76
N GLY A 571 12.38 -21.59 5.93
CA GLY A 571 11.58 -20.42 6.27
C GLY A 571 11.90 -19.22 5.39
N ASP A 572 11.18 -18.12 5.64
CA ASP A 572 11.31 -16.82 4.97
C ASP A 572 11.16 -16.91 3.44
N GLY A 573 10.08 -17.57 3.01
CA GLY A 573 9.72 -17.76 1.60
C GLY A 573 8.83 -18.97 1.40
N HIS A 574 8.70 -19.42 0.14
CA HIS A 574 8.26 -20.78 -0.21
C HIS A 574 6.83 -21.22 0.17
N GLY A 575 5.95 -20.30 0.61
CA GLY A 575 4.59 -20.66 1.04
C GLY A 575 3.77 -21.44 0.00
N GLY A 576 3.93 -21.13 -1.30
CA GLY A 576 3.37 -21.90 -2.40
C GLY A 576 1.84 -22.02 -2.39
N THR A 577 1.31 -23.20 -2.76
CA THR A 577 -0.14 -23.44 -2.84
C THR A 577 -0.59 -24.65 -2.04
N VAL A 578 -1.76 -24.56 -1.42
CA VAL A 578 -2.37 -25.63 -0.63
C VAL A 578 -3.77 -25.98 -1.13
N ALA A 579 -4.14 -27.25 -0.98
CA ALA A 579 -5.48 -27.75 -1.23
C ALA A 579 -5.90 -28.72 -0.12
N VAL A 580 -7.18 -28.70 0.25
CA VAL A 580 -7.76 -29.69 1.17
C VAL A 580 -8.87 -30.45 0.46
N THR A 581 -8.93 -31.77 0.63
CA THR A 581 -9.97 -32.60 -0.01
C THR A 581 -11.36 -32.15 0.41
N ALA A 582 -12.37 -32.39 -0.45
CA ALA A 582 -13.74 -31.95 -0.19
C ALA A 582 -14.31 -32.37 1.17
N ASP A 583 -13.82 -33.46 1.77
CA ASP A 583 -14.23 -33.99 3.08
C ASP A 583 -13.30 -33.63 4.26
N GLY A 584 -12.23 -32.87 4.00
CA GLY A 584 -11.25 -32.46 5.00
C GLY A 584 -10.26 -33.55 5.41
N SER A 585 -10.25 -34.71 4.74
CA SER A 585 -9.45 -35.86 5.16
C SER A 585 -7.98 -35.82 4.73
N LYS A 586 -7.59 -34.98 3.76
CA LYS A 586 -6.20 -34.82 3.30
C LYS A 586 -5.89 -33.40 2.94
N ILE A 587 -4.66 -33.01 3.23
CA ILE A 587 -4.06 -31.75 2.84
C ILE A 587 -2.98 -32.07 1.81
N VAL A 588 -2.93 -31.34 0.71
CA VAL A 588 -1.84 -31.39 -0.27
C VAL A 588 -1.23 -30.00 -0.36
N TRP A 589 0.08 -29.91 -0.18
CA TRP A 589 0.82 -28.67 -0.21
C TRP A 589 1.95 -28.77 -1.25
N SER A 590 2.06 -27.75 -2.10
CA SER A 590 3.19 -27.55 -2.99
C SER A 590 3.93 -26.28 -2.59
N PRO A 591 5.13 -26.37 -1.98
CA PRO A 591 5.96 -25.20 -1.75
C PRO A 591 6.35 -24.55 -3.09
N SER A 592 6.58 -23.24 -3.10
CA SER A 592 7.11 -22.51 -4.27
C SER A 592 8.63 -22.39 -4.19
N ASP A 593 9.28 -22.19 -5.34
CA ASP A 593 10.70 -21.82 -5.43
C ASP A 593 11.66 -22.77 -4.69
N THR A 594 11.34 -24.06 -4.66
CA THR A 594 12.19 -25.13 -4.11
C THR A 594 12.23 -26.32 -5.06
N GLU A 595 13.19 -27.21 -4.85
CA GLU A 595 13.26 -28.52 -5.53
C GLU A 595 12.43 -29.61 -4.79
N VAL A 596 11.74 -29.24 -3.70
CA VAL A 596 10.96 -30.18 -2.90
C VAL A 596 9.68 -30.56 -3.64
N THR A 597 9.51 -31.85 -3.90
CA THR A 597 8.27 -32.39 -4.47
C THR A 597 7.06 -32.04 -3.59
N PRO A 598 5.88 -31.74 -4.16
CA PRO A 598 4.68 -31.53 -3.36
C PRO A 598 4.44 -32.65 -2.36
N VAL A 599 3.85 -32.34 -1.22
CA VAL A 599 3.61 -33.27 -0.12
C VAL A 599 2.14 -33.37 0.22
N TYR A 600 1.73 -34.47 0.83
CA TYR A 600 0.39 -34.65 1.39
C TYR A 600 0.44 -35.11 2.85
N SER A 601 -0.59 -34.74 3.59
CA SER A 601 -0.83 -35.17 4.97
C SER A 601 -2.21 -35.81 5.11
N THR A 602 -2.31 -36.80 6.00
CA THR A 602 -3.58 -37.47 6.38
C THR A 602 -3.95 -37.25 7.85
N ASP A 603 -3.16 -36.47 8.58
CA ASP A 603 -3.25 -36.25 10.02
C ASP A 603 -3.22 -34.75 10.35
N LEU A 604 -3.77 -33.92 9.47
CA LEU A 604 -3.87 -32.46 9.63
C LEU A 604 -2.50 -31.75 9.75
N GLY A 605 -1.50 -32.28 9.05
CA GLY A 605 -0.17 -31.66 8.92
C GLY A 605 0.82 -32.08 10.00
N GLU A 606 0.52 -33.05 10.85
CA GLU A 606 1.53 -33.59 11.78
C GLU A 606 2.64 -34.35 11.04
N THR A 607 2.28 -35.07 9.97
CA THR A 607 3.25 -35.75 9.10
C THR A 607 2.99 -35.49 7.62
N TRP A 608 4.08 -35.48 6.85
CA TRP A 608 4.08 -35.23 5.41
C TRP A 608 4.67 -36.41 4.64
N ASN A 609 4.04 -36.73 3.51
CA ASN A 609 4.48 -37.78 2.59
C ASN A 609 4.64 -37.16 1.19
N PRO A 610 5.66 -37.56 0.41
CA PRO A 610 5.83 -37.05 -0.94
C PRO A 610 4.67 -37.46 -1.83
N VAL A 611 4.22 -36.54 -2.70
CA VAL A 611 3.28 -36.80 -3.78
C VAL A 611 4.04 -37.39 -4.96
N GLU A 612 3.54 -38.50 -5.52
CA GLU A 612 4.12 -39.08 -6.72
C GLU A 612 3.53 -38.46 -7.99
N GLY A 613 4.37 -38.14 -8.98
CA GLY A 613 3.94 -37.72 -10.32
C GLY A 613 3.67 -36.23 -10.51
N LEU A 614 4.02 -35.37 -9.55
CA LEU A 614 4.02 -33.91 -9.72
C LEU A 614 5.44 -33.33 -9.72
N PRO A 615 5.71 -32.30 -10.55
CA PRO A 615 6.92 -31.49 -10.41
C PRO A 615 6.83 -30.55 -9.19
N ALA A 616 7.97 -30.13 -8.67
CA ALA A 616 8.06 -29.07 -7.67
C ALA A 616 7.37 -27.78 -8.14
N GLY A 617 6.75 -27.04 -7.22
CA GLY A 617 6.04 -25.80 -7.52
C GLY A 617 4.72 -25.95 -8.31
N ALA A 618 4.23 -27.17 -8.56
CA ALA A 618 2.94 -27.36 -9.23
C ALA A 618 1.77 -26.74 -8.44
N LYS A 619 0.96 -25.90 -9.08
CA LYS A 619 -0.22 -25.30 -8.45
C LYS A 619 -1.27 -26.37 -8.17
N VAL A 620 -1.66 -26.61 -6.92
CA VAL A 620 -2.62 -27.67 -6.53
C VAL A 620 -4.00 -27.11 -6.17
N ARG A 621 -5.08 -27.81 -6.53
CA ARG A 621 -6.48 -27.51 -6.13
C ARG A 621 -7.33 -28.77 -5.96
N SER A 622 -8.31 -28.70 -5.07
CA SER A 622 -9.23 -29.80 -4.76
C SER A 622 -10.46 -29.83 -5.68
N ASP A 623 -10.95 -31.02 -6.06
CA ASP A 623 -12.33 -31.14 -6.57
C ASP A 623 -13.30 -30.84 -5.43
N ARG A 624 -14.33 -30.03 -5.72
CA ARG A 624 -15.27 -29.57 -4.69
C ARG A 624 -16.36 -30.59 -4.34
N GLY A 625 -16.44 -31.72 -5.04
CA GLY A 625 -17.49 -32.73 -4.85
C GLY A 625 -17.00 -34.15 -4.59
N LYS A 626 -15.74 -34.48 -4.89
CA LYS A 626 -15.15 -35.80 -4.64
C LYS A 626 -13.81 -35.68 -3.91
N ALA A 627 -13.75 -36.13 -2.67
CA ALA A 627 -12.54 -36.12 -1.85
C ALA A 627 -11.36 -36.90 -2.46
N SER A 628 -11.63 -37.89 -3.31
CA SER A 628 -10.57 -38.65 -3.97
C SER A 628 -9.94 -37.93 -5.16
N VAL A 629 -10.48 -36.79 -5.60
CA VAL A 629 -10.02 -36.09 -6.82
C VAL A 629 -9.39 -34.76 -6.47
N LEU A 630 -8.17 -34.57 -6.95
CA LEU A 630 -7.46 -33.29 -6.95
C LEU A 630 -6.85 -33.03 -8.31
N TYR A 631 -6.48 -31.79 -8.56
CA TYR A 631 -5.91 -31.30 -9.79
C TYR A 631 -4.62 -30.54 -9.50
N ALA A 632 -3.69 -30.59 -10.44
CA ALA A 632 -2.53 -29.72 -10.40
C ALA A 632 -2.20 -29.18 -11.78
N PHE A 633 -1.47 -28.07 -11.83
CA PHE A 633 -1.03 -27.45 -13.07
C PHE A 633 0.43 -26.99 -12.95
N SER A 634 1.24 -27.32 -13.95
CA SER A 634 2.63 -26.84 -14.06
C SER A 634 3.08 -26.86 -15.51
N GLY A 635 3.67 -25.75 -15.98
CA GLY A 635 4.32 -25.68 -17.29
C GLY A 635 3.45 -26.11 -18.47
N GLY A 636 2.14 -25.81 -18.47
CA GLY A 636 1.20 -26.21 -19.52
C GLY A 636 0.66 -27.63 -19.40
N VAL A 637 1.14 -28.41 -18.43
CA VAL A 637 0.65 -29.77 -18.15
C VAL A 637 -0.40 -29.71 -17.05
N PHE A 638 -1.53 -30.35 -17.29
CA PHE A 638 -2.61 -30.49 -16.31
C PHE A 638 -2.64 -31.91 -15.78
N TYR A 639 -2.56 -32.04 -14.45
CA TYR A 639 -2.45 -33.29 -13.74
C TYR A 639 -3.73 -33.58 -12.96
N ARG A 640 -4.02 -34.87 -12.75
CA ARG A 640 -5.16 -35.31 -11.97
C ARG A 640 -4.79 -36.46 -11.04
N SER A 641 -5.25 -36.35 -9.80
CA SER A 641 -5.25 -37.45 -8.83
C SER A 641 -6.65 -38.06 -8.70
N THR A 642 -6.72 -39.36 -8.44
CA THR A 642 -7.96 -40.08 -8.12
C THR A 642 -7.91 -40.87 -6.81
N ASP A 643 -6.83 -40.73 -6.03
CA ASP A 643 -6.58 -41.42 -4.77
C ASP A 643 -6.45 -40.46 -3.57
N GLY A 644 -6.95 -39.23 -3.72
CA GLY A 644 -6.91 -38.20 -2.68
C GLY A 644 -5.59 -37.46 -2.59
N GLY A 645 -4.84 -37.37 -3.70
CA GLY A 645 -3.65 -36.53 -3.81
C GLY A 645 -2.34 -37.25 -3.52
N LYS A 646 -2.33 -38.59 -3.47
CA LYS A 646 -1.10 -39.37 -3.24
C LYS A 646 -0.31 -39.52 -4.53
N THR A 647 -1.02 -39.84 -5.62
CA THR A 647 -0.44 -39.94 -6.96
C THR A 647 -1.19 -39.03 -7.92
N PHE A 648 -0.45 -38.43 -8.85
CA PHE A 648 -0.98 -37.64 -9.96
C PHE A 648 -0.46 -38.18 -11.29
N ALA A 649 -1.31 -38.10 -12.31
CA ALA A 649 -0.93 -38.41 -13.68
C ALA A 649 -1.26 -37.23 -14.58
N ASP A 650 -0.43 -37.03 -15.61
CA ASP A 650 -0.75 -36.15 -16.73
C ASP A 650 -2.08 -36.60 -17.37
N THR A 651 -2.98 -35.65 -17.57
CA THR A 651 -4.28 -35.90 -18.21
C THR A 651 -4.19 -36.06 -19.73
N GLY A 652 -3.04 -35.77 -20.33
CA GLY A 652 -2.82 -35.75 -21.78
C GLY A 652 -3.42 -34.52 -22.47
N ALA A 653 -3.78 -33.49 -21.70
CA ALA A 653 -4.31 -32.24 -22.22
C ALA A 653 -3.27 -31.53 -23.09
N THR A 654 -3.73 -30.89 -24.16
CA THR A 654 -2.88 -30.09 -25.06
C THR A 654 -3.50 -28.72 -25.30
N GLY A 655 -2.68 -27.73 -25.69
CA GLY A 655 -3.14 -26.37 -25.99
C GLY A 655 -3.47 -25.51 -24.76
N LEU A 656 -2.92 -25.86 -23.60
CA LEU A 656 -2.92 -25.02 -22.40
C LEU A 656 -1.64 -24.16 -22.39
N PRO A 657 -1.70 -22.91 -21.87
CA PRO A 657 -0.53 -22.03 -21.82
C PRO A 657 0.60 -22.64 -20.98
N THR A 658 1.85 -22.56 -21.44
CA THR A 658 3.01 -23.07 -20.70
C THR A 658 3.48 -22.12 -19.58
N GLY A 659 3.06 -20.85 -19.62
CA GLY A 659 3.31 -19.84 -18.59
C GLY A 659 2.12 -18.90 -18.37
N ALA A 660 2.29 -17.93 -17.46
CA ALA A 660 1.32 -16.86 -17.17
C ALA A 660 -0.11 -17.33 -16.83
N VAL A 661 -0.22 -18.48 -16.16
CA VAL A 661 -1.45 -18.97 -15.55
C VAL A 661 -1.41 -18.65 -14.07
N GLU A 662 -2.13 -17.60 -13.67
CA GLU A 662 -2.21 -17.21 -12.26
C GLU A 662 -3.14 -18.14 -11.49
N ASN A 663 -4.24 -18.58 -12.11
CA ASN A 663 -5.35 -19.17 -11.39
C ASN A 663 -6.09 -20.27 -12.17
N PHE A 664 -6.46 -21.34 -11.47
CA PHE A 664 -7.49 -22.28 -11.92
C PHE A 664 -8.36 -22.71 -10.72
N ARG A 665 -9.61 -23.12 -10.98
CA ARG A 665 -10.57 -23.52 -9.94
C ARG A 665 -11.46 -24.66 -10.40
N ALA A 666 -11.72 -25.61 -9.50
CA ALA A 666 -12.77 -26.61 -9.63
C ALA A 666 -14.13 -26.03 -9.19
N VAL A 667 -15.22 -26.52 -9.76
CA VAL A 667 -16.55 -25.89 -9.64
C VAL A 667 -17.37 -26.52 -8.51
N PRO A 668 -17.81 -25.75 -7.50
CA PRO A 668 -18.72 -26.25 -6.46
C PRO A 668 -19.99 -26.88 -7.04
N GLY A 669 -20.35 -28.06 -6.55
CA GLY A 669 -21.54 -28.80 -7.02
C GLY A 669 -21.41 -29.48 -8.39
N HIS A 670 -20.31 -29.29 -9.12
CA HIS A 670 -20.10 -29.85 -10.46
C HIS A 670 -18.79 -30.67 -10.52
N LYS A 671 -18.92 -31.97 -10.25
CA LYS A 671 -17.82 -32.94 -10.28
C LYS A 671 -17.07 -32.89 -11.62
N ASN A 672 -15.74 -32.98 -11.60
CA ASN A 672 -14.88 -32.99 -12.79
C ASN A 672 -14.89 -31.70 -13.63
N HIS A 673 -15.61 -30.65 -13.22
CA HIS A 673 -15.57 -29.37 -13.92
C HIS A 673 -14.45 -28.49 -13.36
N VAL A 674 -13.58 -28.03 -14.25
CA VAL A 674 -12.45 -27.16 -13.92
C VAL A 674 -12.38 -26.01 -14.92
N TRP A 675 -12.02 -24.82 -14.42
CA TRP A 675 -11.75 -23.64 -15.22
C TRP A 675 -10.32 -23.16 -14.96
N LEU A 676 -9.67 -22.68 -16.02
CA LEU A 676 -8.31 -22.13 -15.99
C LEU A 676 -8.34 -20.74 -16.64
N ALA A 677 -7.67 -19.77 -16.03
CA ALA A 677 -7.47 -18.42 -16.56
C ALA A 677 -5.98 -18.18 -16.80
N GLY A 678 -5.63 -17.62 -17.96
CA GLY A 678 -4.24 -17.33 -18.28
C GLY A 678 -4.08 -16.19 -19.28
N ARG A 679 -2.94 -15.50 -19.18
CA ARG A 679 -2.55 -14.43 -20.12
C ARG A 679 -2.04 -14.96 -21.46
N GLY A 680 -1.80 -16.27 -21.55
CA GLY A 680 -1.30 -16.94 -22.75
C GLY A 680 0.21 -17.11 -22.71
N ASP A 681 0.74 -17.69 -23.78
CA ASP A 681 2.16 -17.88 -24.01
C ASP A 681 2.48 -17.56 -25.48
N GLU A 682 3.01 -16.36 -25.72
CA GLU A 682 3.35 -15.91 -27.07
C GLU A 682 4.46 -16.75 -27.69
N LYS A 683 5.39 -17.30 -26.90
CA LYS A 683 6.51 -18.11 -27.40
C LYS A 683 6.02 -19.41 -28.01
N GLU A 684 4.97 -19.99 -27.42
CA GLU A 684 4.33 -21.22 -27.90
C GLU A 684 3.14 -20.95 -28.85
N GLY A 685 2.86 -19.68 -29.19
CA GLY A 685 1.73 -19.30 -30.04
C GLY A 685 0.35 -19.53 -29.40
N ILE A 686 0.30 -19.62 -28.07
CA ILE A 686 -0.93 -19.87 -27.31
C ILE A 686 -1.49 -18.52 -26.84
N GLY A 687 -2.50 -18.00 -27.55
CA GLY A 687 -3.17 -16.78 -27.08
C GLY A 687 -3.80 -16.96 -25.69
N GLY A 688 -3.94 -15.86 -24.94
CA GLY A 688 -4.59 -15.86 -23.63
C GLY A 688 -6.10 -16.17 -23.66
N GLY A 689 -6.71 -16.14 -22.47
CA GLY A 689 -8.15 -16.27 -22.28
C GLY A 689 -8.50 -17.20 -21.12
N MET A 690 -9.63 -17.90 -21.25
CA MET A 690 -10.05 -18.91 -20.28
C MET A 690 -10.27 -20.27 -20.94
N TRP A 691 -10.10 -21.33 -20.19
CA TRP A 691 -10.36 -22.71 -20.62
C TRP A 691 -11.30 -23.39 -19.64
N ARG A 692 -12.22 -24.22 -20.16
CA ARG A 692 -13.15 -25.02 -19.37
C ARG A 692 -13.04 -26.50 -19.71
N SER A 693 -12.83 -27.33 -18.71
CA SER A 693 -13.00 -28.78 -18.78
C SER A 693 -14.26 -29.23 -18.03
N LYS A 694 -14.87 -30.32 -18.50
CA LYS A 694 -15.99 -31.02 -17.83
C LYS A 694 -15.70 -32.49 -17.53
N ASP A 695 -14.52 -32.96 -17.88
CA ASP A 695 -14.09 -34.36 -17.78
C ASP A 695 -12.87 -34.55 -16.87
N GLY A 696 -12.56 -33.53 -16.04
CA GLY A 696 -11.47 -33.59 -15.06
C GLY A 696 -10.13 -33.18 -15.65
N GLY A 697 -10.13 -32.34 -16.69
CA GLY A 697 -8.94 -31.78 -17.30
C GLY A 697 -8.39 -32.55 -18.49
N THR A 698 -9.04 -33.63 -18.93
CA THR A 698 -8.60 -34.38 -20.13
C THR A 698 -8.86 -33.59 -21.42
N THR A 699 -10.02 -32.95 -21.54
CA THR A 699 -10.32 -32.07 -22.67
C THR A 699 -10.75 -30.67 -22.21
N TRP A 700 -10.36 -29.67 -22.99
CA TRP A 700 -10.59 -28.27 -22.68
C TRP A 700 -11.25 -27.55 -23.84
N LYS A 701 -12.28 -26.75 -23.52
CA LYS A 701 -12.87 -25.77 -24.44
C LYS A 701 -12.34 -24.39 -24.09
N LYS A 702 -11.63 -23.75 -25.01
CA LYS A 702 -11.23 -22.35 -24.89
C LYS A 702 -12.46 -21.43 -25.01
N ILE A 703 -12.50 -20.40 -24.16
CA ILE A 703 -13.45 -19.29 -24.18
C ILE A 703 -12.75 -18.12 -24.84
N THR A 704 -13.15 -17.79 -26.07
CA THR A 704 -12.42 -16.88 -26.96
C THR A 704 -12.89 -15.43 -26.89
N VAL A 705 -13.83 -15.11 -25.99
CA VAL A 705 -14.31 -13.73 -25.82
C VAL A 705 -13.30 -12.83 -25.10
N PHE A 706 -12.33 -13.43 -24.40
CA PHE A 706 -11.29 -12.72 -23.67
C PHE A 706 -9.94 -12.88 -24.38
N GLU A 707 -9.21 -11.78 -24.50
CA GLU A 707 -7.83 -11.75 -24.98
C GLU A 707 -6.90 -12.38 -23.94
N THR A 708 -7.10 -12.01 -22.67
CA THR A 708 -6.41 -12.58 -21.51
C THR A 708 -7.38 -12.71 -20.35
N ALA A 709 -7.17 -13.67 -19.45
CA ALA A 709 -7.83 -13.71 -18.14
C ALA A 709 -6.79 -14.02 -17.05
N GLU A 710 -7.02 -13.52 -15.85
CA GLU A 710 -6.05 -13.64 -14.74
C GLU A 710 -6.60 -14.59 -13.68
N SER A 711 -7.85 -14.40 -13.28
CA SER A 711 -8.50 -15.20 -12.23
C SER A 711 -9.87 -15.72 -12.64
N VAL A 712 -10.31 -16.81 -12.03
CA VAL A 712 -11.67 -17.34 -12.19
C VAL A 712 -12.22 -17.80 -10.85
N GLY A 713 -13.48 -17.44 -10.56
CA GLY A 713 -14.15 -17.73 -9.30
C GLY A 713 -15.61 -18.10 -9.50
N PHE A 714 -16.20 -18.71 -8.47
CA PHE A 714 -17.61 -19.15 -8.50
C PHE A 714 -18.38 -18.63 -7.30
N GLY A 715 -19.62 -18.23 -7.52
CA GLY A 715 -20.57 -17.84 -6.47
C GLY A 715 -21.92 -18.51 -6.65
N LYS A 716 -22.89 -18.08 -5.82
CA LYS A 716 -24.26 -18.58 -5.86
C LYS A 716 -24.85 -18.49 -7.27
N ALA A 717 -25.54 -19.54 -7.70
CA ALA A 717 -26.19 -19.59 -9.00
C ALA A 717 -27.40 -18.62 -9.06
N ALA A 718 -27.64 -17.99 -10.21
CA ALA A 718 -28.80 -17.12 -10.45
C ALA A 718 -30.15 -17.86 -10.34
N LYS A 719 -30.13 -19.18 -10.57
CA LYS A 719 -31.29 -20.07 -10.46
C LYS A 719 -30.92 -21.26 -9.60
N ARG A 720 -31.86 -21.76 -8.80
CA ARG A 720 -31.64 -22.87 -7.84
C ARG A 720 -30.98 -24.13 -8.44
N SER A 721 -31.28 -24.45 -9.70
CA SER A 721 -30.71 -25.59 -10.43
C SER A 721 -29.75 -25.18 -11.56
N GLY A 722 -29.24 -23.94 -11.51
CA GLY A 722 -28.33 -23.38 -12.50
C GLY A 722 -26.87 -23.70 -12.22
N TYR A 723 -26.02 -23.40 -13.19
CA TYR A 723 -24.57 -23.36 -12.99
C TYR A 723 -24.21 -22.25 -11.99
N PRO A 724 -23.20 -22.40 -11.12
CA PRO A 724 -22.67 -21.32 -10.30
C PRO A 724 -22.40 -20.07 -11.15
N ALA A 725 -22.65 -18.88 -10.59
CA ALA A 725 -22.21 -17.66 -11.25
C ALA A 725 -20.69 -17.69 -11.38
N ILE A 726 -20.16 -17.33 -12.54
CA ILE A 726 -18.73 -17.34 -12.82
C ILE A 726 -18.25 -15.91 -12.85
N PHE A 727 -17.17 -15.61 -12.13
CA PHE A 727 -16.52 -14.30 -12.09
C PHE A 727 -15.10 -14.42 -12.62
N THR A 728 -14.61 -13.39 -13.32
CA THR A 728 -13.24 -13.34 -13.83
C THR A 728 -12.74 -11.91 -13.94
N SER A 729 -11.47 -11.68 -13.62
CA SER A 729 -10.71 -10.52 -14.09
C SER A 729 -10.11 -10.86 -15.46
N ALA A 730 -10.48 -10.09 -16.49
CA ALA A 730 -10.11 -10.40 -17.87
C ALA A 730 -10.04 -9.16 -18.75
N VAL A 731 -9.40 -9.29 -19.91
CA VAL A 731 -9.33 -8.28 -20.96
C VAL A 731 -10.23 -8.69 -22.12
N LYS A 732 -11.10 -7.78 -22.54
CA LYS A 732 -11.97 -7.93 -23.71
C LYS A 732 -12.03 -6.61 -24.46
N ASP A 733 -11.85 -6.67 -25.78
CA ASP A 733 -11.87 -5.50 -26.66
C ASP A 733 -10.85 -4.44 -26.19
N GLY A 734 -9.66 -4.90 -25.77
CA GLY A 734 -8.57 -4.08 -25.21
C GLY A 734 -8.80 -3.52 -23.80
N LYS A 735 -9.95 -3.81 -23.16
CA LYS A 735 -10.28 -3.27 -21.83
C LYS A 735 -10.25 -4.33 -20.73
N ALA A 736 -9.43 -4.10 -19.71
CA ALA A 736 -9.44 -4.89 -18.48
C ALA A 736 -10.70 -4.58 -17.66
N ALA A 737 -11.37 -5.60 -17.14
CA ALA A 737 -12.56 -5.44 -16.33
C ALA A 737 -12.90 -6.71 -15.56
N ILE A 738 -13.83 -6.58 -14.62
CA ILE A 738 -14.43 -7.70 -13.90
C ILE A 738 -15.70 -8.12 -14.64
N TYR A 739 -15.79 -9.41 -15.00
CA TYR A 739 -16.91 -9.98 -15.74
C TYR A 739 -17.64 -11.04 -14.93
N ARG A 740 -18.95 -11.11 -15.13
CA ARG A 740 -19.83 -12.15 -14.58
C ARG A 740 -20.56 -12.91 -15.68
N SER A 741 -20.65 -14.22 -15.55
CA SER A 741 -21.48 -15.10 -16.37
C SER A 741 -22.49 -15.85 -15.49
N THR A 742 -23.74 -15.95 -15.94
CA THR A 742 -24.83 -16.66 -15.24
C THR A 742 -25.38 -17.87 -16.01
N ASP A 743 -24.79 -18.18 -17.17
CA ASP A 743 -25.26 -19.25 -18.07
C ASP A 743 -24.19 -20.28 -18.42
N GLY A 744 -23.20 -20.46 -17.53
CA GLY A 744 -22.13 -21.45 -17.71
C GLY A 744 -21.01 -21.00 -18.65
N GLY A 745 -20.84 -19.68 -18.80
CA GLY A 745 -19.76 -19.02 -19.54
C GLY A 745 -20.04 -18.81 -21.03
N ASN A 746 -21.31 -18.79 -21.43
CA ASN A 746 -21.69 -18.52 -22.81
C ASN A 746 -21.82 -17.01 -23.06
N ARG A 747 -22.32 -16.25 -22.07
CA ARG A 747 -22.40 -14.78 -22.13
C ARG A 747 -21.80 -14.17 -20.87
N TRP A 748 -21.19 -13.01 -21.06
CA TRP A 748 -20.47 -12.28 -20.01
C TRP A 748 -20.93 -10.83 -19.98
N SER A 749 -21.13 -10.32 -18.77
CA SER A 749 -21.43 -8.92 -18.50
C SER A 749 -20.29 -8.33 -17.69
N ARG A 750 -19.80 -7.16 -18.09
CA ARG A 750 -18.95 -6.34 -17.22
C ARG A 750 -19.76 -5.95 -15.99
N ILE A 751 -19.16 -6.01 -14.81
CA ILE A 751 -19.81 -5.65 -13.54
C ILE A 751 -19.12 -4.50 -12.79
N ASN A 752 -17.86 -4.18 -13.10
CA ASN A 752 -17.24 -2.94 -12.66
C ASN A 752 -17.48 -1.81 -13.68
N ASP A 753 -16.97 -0.62 -13.40
CA ASP A 753 -16.99 0.54 -14.30
C ASP A 753 -15.60 1.17 -14.39
N ASP A 754 -15.48 2.30 -15.09
CA ASP A 754 -14.18 2.93 -15.36
C ASP A 754 -13.61 3.65 -14.12
N ASP A 755 -14.44 3.96 -13.12
CA ASP A 755 -14.02 4.57 -11.85
C ASP A 755 -13.58 3.53 -10.81
N HIS A 756 -13.78 2.24 -11.11
CA HIS A 756 -13.55 1.10 -10.22
C HIS A 756 -12.74 0.00 -10.92
N GLN A 757 -11.42 0.16 -10.99
CA GLN A 757 -10.50 -0.75 -11.71
C GLN A 757 -9.37 -1.33 -10.83
N TRP A 758 -8.87 -0.56 -9.86
CA TRP A 758 -7.90 -0.98 -8.83
C TRP A 758 -6.58 -1.54 -9.37
N ALA A 759 -6.05 -0.89 -10.41
CA ALA A 759 -4.78 -1.23 -11.06
C ALA A 759 -4.71 -2.71 -11.46
N TRP A 760 -3.98 -3.53 -10.69
CA TRP A 760 -3.93 -4.98 -10.88
C TRP A 760 -4.80 -5.72 -9.87
N SER A 761 -5.89 -6.32 -10.37
CA SER A 761 -6.90 -7.07 -9.59
C SER A 761 -6.98 -8.56 -10.01
N GLY A 762 -5.81 -9.19 -10.13
CA GLY A 762 -5.65 -10.44 -10.88
C GLY A 762 -5.37 -11.74 -10.10
N SER A 763 -4.85 -11.69 -8.86
CA SER A 763 -4.38 -12.91 -8.14
C SER A 763 -5.47 -13.96 -7.95
N SER A 764 -6.61 -13.54 -7.40
CA SER A 764 -7.72 -14.42 -7.05
C SER A 764 -9.05 -13.67 -7.09
N ILE A 765 -10.10 -14.39 -7.47
CA ILE A 765 -11.47 -13.90 -7.46
C ILE A 765 -12.36 -15.04 -7.00
N THR A 766 -13.35 -14.75 -6.16
CA THR A 766 -14.31 -15.74 -5.71
C THR A 766 -15.67 -15.11 -5.49
N GLY A 767 -16.74 -15.82 -5.82
CA GLY A 767 -18.10 -15.38 -5.51
C GLY A 767 -18.52 -15.85 -4.14
N ASP A 768 -19.55 -15.23 -3.57
CA ASP A 768 -20.15 -15.73 -2.34
C ASP A 768 -21.06 -16.93 -2.63
N PRO A 769 -20.92 -18.08 -1.94
CA PRO A 769 -21.78 -19.24 -2.18
C PRO A 769 -23.23 -19.05 -1.67
N GLN A 770 -23.49 -18.06 -0.81
CA GLN A 770 -24.78 -17.77 -0.18
C GLN A 770 -25.47 -16.50 -0.72
N ILE A 771 -24.71 -15.54 -1.24
CA ILE A 771 -25.22 -14.25 -1.76
C ILE A 771 -25.06 -14.21 -3.28
N TYR A 772 -26.18 -14.11 -4.01
CA TYR A 772 -26.12 -14.05 -5.47
C TYR A 772 -25.61 -12.69 -5.91
N GLY A 773 -24.69 -12.68 -6.87
CA GLY A 773 -24.08 -11.46 -7.39
C GLY A 773 -22.85 -11.00 -6.62
N ARG A 774 -22.72 -11.34 -5.33
CA ARG A 774 -21.54 -10.94 -4.54
C ARG A 774 -20.27 -11.58 -5.08
N VAL A 775 -19.23 -10.75 -5.23
CA VAL A 775 -17.89 -11.14 -5.63
C VAL A 775 -16.86 -10.50 -4.72
N TYR A 776 -15.78 -11.22 -4.42
CA TYR A 776 -14.59 -10.75 -3.74
C TYR A 776 -13.41 -10.87 -4.70
N LEU A 777 -12.59 -9.83 -4.80
CA LEU A 777 -11.38 -9.81 -5.63
C LEU A 777 -10.18 -9.35 -4.82
N THR A 778 -9.03 -9.93 -5.16
CA THR A 778 -7.74 -9.47 -4.67
C THR A 778 -7.28 -8.25 -5.46
N THR A 779 -6.55 -7.36 -4.81
CA THR A 779 -5.78 -6.30 -5.47
C THR A 779 -4.34 -6.33 -4.97
N ASN A 780 -3.44 -5.63 -5.65
CA ASN A 780 -2.09 -5.36 -5.16
C ASN A 780 -2.01 -3.88 -4.76
N GLY A 781 -2.25 -3.59 -3.48
CA GLY A 781 -2.21 -2.22 -2.93
C GLY A 781 -3.57 -1.59 -2.61
N ARG A 782 -4.70 -2.24 -2.90
CA ARG A 782 -6.05 -1.74 -2.59
C ARG A 782 -6.86 -2.68 -1.70
N GLY A 783 -6.19 -3.61 -1.00
CA GLY A 783 -6.81 -4.60 -0.13
C GLY A 783 -7.77 -5.55 -0.85
N ILE A 784 -8.81 -5.98 -0.15
CA ILE A 784 -9.85 -6.87 -0.68
C ILE A 784 -11.04 -6.02 -1.11
N ILE A 785 -11.37 -6.05 -2.39
CA ILE A 785 -12.59 -5.38 -2.88
C ILE A 785 -13.72 -6.42 -2.97
N TYR A 786 -14.92 -6.03 -2.53
CA TYR A 786 -16.14 -6.78 -2.78
C TYR A 786 -17.21 -5.94 -3.46
N GLY A 787 -17.98 -6.59 -4.32
CA GLY A 787 -19.05 -5.97 -5.11
C GLY A 787 -20.37 -6.70 -4.94
N ASP A 788 -21.45 -5.96 -4.78
CA ASP A 788 -22.82 -6.46 -4.74
C ASP A 788 -23.65 -5.83 -5.86
N ILE A 789 -24.68 -6.55 -6.33
CA ILE A 789 -25.69 -5.98 -7.23
C ILE A 789 -26.38 -4.82 -6.50
N ALA A 790 -26.38 -3.62 -7.11
CA ALA A 790 -27.05 -2.45 -6.59
C ALA A 790 -28.56 -2.69 -6.48
N ALA A 791 -29.15 -2.18 -5.39
CA ALA A 791 -30.58 -2.35 -5.07
C ALA A 791 -31.51 -1.53 -5.97
#